data_AF-A0A810ACB9-F1
#
_entry.id   AF-A0A810ACB9-F1
#
_cell.length_a   1.000
_cell.length_b   1.000
_cell.length_c   1.000
_cell.angle_alpha   90.00
_cell.angle_beta   90.00
_cell.angle_gamma   90.00
#
_symmetry.space_group_name_H-M   'P 1'
#
loop_
_entity.id
_entity.type
_entity.pdbx_description
1 polymer ?
#
loop_
_entity_poly.entity_id
_entity_poly.type
_entity_poly.pdbx_seq_one_letter_code
_entity_poly.pdbx_strand_id
1 'polypeptide(L)'
;MSASRTILITVHGIRTFGEWQERLKSLVQDANPNIDVKSYRYGYFSVIAFLIPIFRWLAVRSFRNRLREIIRENPGSPITIVCHSFGTHLVAHALRGIKPDELPVIPALILSGSVLRSNFNWRRLRATGKLKLVVNDCGTNDGILVLSQMLVLLTGMAGRVGFYGFTDDFIVNRYFAGGHSHYFRPVGNDPDSFMREWWVPIAALAQAPKPAGALSLGGTLQGVLHAFMRIADPLKGGLYFGLIAILVFFGYVQPRRETALEEGRRQYQAAAGQVGSDRLVSDAVASLARLINAGTFTTERDVARMSDVARFGLQRLLTANEVLATVPAGSIFRWSGGIYLKGDRVLRLDVPPPLFQFRHSDAGVSVLITEKVVEVVEQERQQRQIEFIVFDLKRATVLMRVPINHDGRASREFVVRPLRADRNRILIEFAVREIEGDDSTTYYVGIDLARRTARTSAIREDIDLRFHSNCQNLAWFDDEDNDAKKTISIAPLSYLFEDAIERRTVPRHEDTSKSYSDDLHQDCGTTLEVLGISRLQFPRSVPEQKLFQIVQAPTMENEAAEDACTPDHNLGTDTRVVKDMTSLDLTSMSLIKGTSTSLEQAKSDIQDMGCPQIFSGSKGKQYLATAIAVGQWMYGRVICEMIDERRVGRCGIYPFASEGGGSIWKSAAGDLAVLGDARTETNPGGFTIVELASGTQLAPNDIPPGTVFAAAVDSERHAVMVISDVEGYPGAAEVSAYRLEADEVKLTGRRTFEAPYDGVLTHERGSANKNDAARPRLVFTGGAFVLSMMPDTLIALDVPTPTSWFDQAAGTISSWFVKRQVLPDASIPLRWSVQQLDLGDTVAELTARSGSRILIAQVGSKIRLYSALDGEALTPRIDLAQLNLSCVGRLLSAVIEADESLTFTLEGCRVQRAPPAAAERVPHLVSNLEHYFEIDGVKSNE
;
A
#
# COMPACT_ATOMS: atom_id res chain seq x y z
N MET A 1 -76.54 -12.15 42.16
CA MET A 1 -75.65 -11.96 40.99
C MET A 1 -75.84 -10.54 40.48
N SER A 2 -74.85 -9.65 40.65
CA SER A 2 -74.90 -8.30 40.07
C SER A 2 -74.89 -8.43 38.54
N ALA A 3 -75.78 -7.74 37.84
CA ALA A 3 -75.81 -7.74 36.37
C ALA A 3 -74.42 -7.41 35.82
N SER A 4 -73.93 -8.23 34.88
CA SER A 4 -72.64 -8.02 34.22
C SER A 4 -72.67 -6.66 33.50
N ARG A 5 -71.89 -5.69 33.98
CA ARG A 5 -71.77 -4.38 33.33
C ARG A 5 -71.04 -4.54 32.00
N THR A 6 -71.59 -3.95 30.94
CA THR A 6 -70.95 -3.91 29.61
C THR A 6 -69.87 -2.83 29.60
N ILE A 7 -68.72 -3.11 28.98
CA ILE A 7 -67.58 -2.18 28.96
C ILE A 7 -67.37 -1.68 27.54
N LEU A 8 -67.19 -0.37 27.39
CA LEU A 8 -66.78 0.25 26.14
C LEU A 8 -65.35 0.77 26.29
N ILE A 9 -64.41 0.26 25.48
CA ILE A 9 -63.04 0.75 25.44
C ILE A 9 -62.86 1.66 24.22
N THR A 10 -62.34 2.86 24.42
CA THR A 10 -61.98 3.76 23.31
C THR A 10 -60.46 3.89 23.20
N VAL A 11 -59.92 3.91 21.98
CA VAL A 11 -58.47 4.04 21.72
C VAL A 11 -58.20 5.07 20.62
N HIS A 12 -57.46 6.13 20.95
CA HIS A 12 -57.15 7.23 20.03
C HIS A 12 -55.95 6.95 19.10
N GLY A 13 -55.70 7.86 18.16
CA GLY A 13 -54.58 7.84 17.21
C GLY A 13 -53.34 8.61 17.68
N ILE A 14 -52.26 8.61 16.89
CA ILE A 14 -51.03 9.36 17.22
C ILE A 14 -51.28 10.87 17.26
N ARG A 15 -50.54 11.58 18.11
CA ARG A 15 -50.57 13.05 18.25
C ARG A 15 -51.94 13.67 18.59
N THR A 16 -52.86 12.94 19.23
CA THR A 16 -54.14 13.49 19.73
C THR A 16 -54.29 13.22 21.22
N PHE A 17 -54.90 14.14 21.97
CA PHE A 17 -55.28 13.91 23.38
C PHE A 17 -56.59 13.13 23.56
N GLY A 18 -57.21 12.72 22.45
CA GLY A 18 -58.40 11.85 22.49
C GLY A 18 -59.68 12.56 22.92
N GLU A 19 -59.83 13.86 22.65
CA GLU A 19 -61.01 14.66 23.04
C GLU A 19 -62.35 14.02 22.63
N TRP A 20 -62.40 13.36 21.47
CA TRP A 20 -63.58 12.65 21.00
C TRP A 20 -63.99 11.48 21.91
N GLN A 21 -63.06 10.90 22.68
CA GLN A 21 -63.34 9.78 23.58
C GLN A 21 -64.27 10.21 24.72
N GLU A 22 -64.09 11.44 25.24
CA GLU A 22 -64.96 11.98 26.29
C GLU A 22 -66.34 12.35 25.73
N ARG A 23 -66.41 12.92 24.51
CA ARG A 23 -67.69 13.18 23.85
C ARG A 23 -68.48 11.90 23.59
N LEU A 24 -67.82 10.86 23.07
CA LEU A 24 -68.46 9.55 22.86
C LEU A 24 -68.91 8.94 24.18
N LYS A 25 -68.15 9.09 25.26
CA LYS A 25 -68.53 8.64 26.59
C LYS A 25 -69.84 9.27 27.03
N SER A 26 -69.99 10.60 26.92
CA SER A 26 -71.23 11.29 27.26
C SER A 26 -72.41 10.76 26.44
N LEU A 27 -72.26 10.64 25.12
CA LEU A 27 -73.33 10.14 24.23
C LEU A 27 -73.77 8.70 24.55
N VAL A 28 -72.81 7.84 24.90
CA VAL A 28 -73.09 6.44 25.26
C VAL A 28 -73.76 6.35 26.63
N GLN A 29 -73.34 7.17 27.59
CA GLN A 29 -73.95 7.21 28.92
C GLN A 29 -75.38 7.77 28.87
N ASP A 30 -75.63 8.78 28.02
CA ASP A 30 -76.97 9.32 27.77
C ASP A 30 -77.90 8.26 27.16
N ALA A 31 -77.38 7.43 26.24
CA ALA A 31 -78.15 6.37 25.58
C ALA A 31 -78.31 5.12 26.45
N ASN A 32 -77.31 4.78 27.25
CA ASN A 32 -77.30 3.61 28.14
C ASN A 32 -76.40 3.84 29.36
N PRO A 33 -76.97 4.23 30.52
CA PRO A 33 -76.22 4.51 31.74
C PRO A 33 -75.48 3.30 32.33
N ASN A 34 -75.79 2.08 31.89
CA ASN A 34 -75.22 0.84 32.43
C ASN A 34 -73.88 0.43 31.79
N ILE A 35 -73.35 1.24 30.87
CA ILE A 35 -72.08 0.99 30.17
C ILE A 35 -70.94 1.75 30.83
N ASP A 36 -69.89 1.01 31.22
CA ASP A 36 -68.66 1.60 31.75
C ASP A 36 -67.70 1.92 30.59
N VAL A 37 -67.45 3.21 30.36
CA VAL A 37 -66.59 3.68 29.27
C VAL A 37 -65.17 3.92 29.77
N LYS A 38 -64.20 3.15 29.25
CA LYS A 38 -62.77 3.25 29.54
C LYS A 38 -62.00 3.84 28.35
N SER A 39 -61.49 5.05 28.51
CA SER A 39 -60.64 5.71 27.51
C SER A 39 -59.16 5.35 27.70
N TYR A 40 -58.56 4.65 26.74
CA TYR A 40 -57.12 4.37 26.78
C TYR A 40 -56.34 5.54 26.16
N ARG A 41 -55.44 6.13 26.96
CA ARG A 41 -54.53 7.21 26.55
C ARG A 41 -53.09 6.77 26.78
N TYR A 42 -52.28 6.75 25.71
CA TYR A 42 -50.88 6.29 25.76
C TYR A 42 -49.84 7.42 25.65
N GLY A 43 -50.27 8.68 25.84
CA GLY A 43 -49.40 9.86 25.77
C GLY A 43 -48.99 10.25 24.34
N TYR A 44 -47.97 11.10 24.22
CA TYR A 44 -47.47 11.58 22.94
C TYR A 44 -46.63 10.51 22.23
N PHE A 45 -47.14 9.96 21.14
CA PHE A 45 -46.41 9.03 20.26
C PHE A 45 -46.07 9.73 18.95
N SER A 46 -44.77 9.89 18.67
CA SER A 46 -44.29 10.66 17.52
C SER A 46 -44.47 9.90 16.19
N VAL A 47 -44.47 10.65 15.09
CA VAL A 47 -44.51 10.06 13.73
C VAL A 47 -43.28 9.16 13.51
N ILE A 48 -42.10 9.59 13.97
CA ILE A 48 -40.85 8.80 13.87
C ILE A 48 -41.00 7.46 14.62
N ALA A 49 -41.56 7.49 15.84
CA ALA A 49 -41.83 6.26 16.59
C ALA A 49 -42.84 5.34 15.90
N PHE A 50 -43.77 5.90 15.13
CA PHE A 50 -44.71 5.13 14.30
C PHE A 50 -44.05 4.49 13.08
N LEU A 51 -43.08 5.14 12.45
CA LEU A 51 -42.34 4.55 11.32
C LEU A 51 -41.55 3.30 11.74
N ILE A 52 -40.98 3.29 12.94
CA ILE A 52 -40.09 2.23 13.42
C ILE A 52 -40.90 1.05 14.01
N PRO A 53 -40.80 -0.18 13.45
CA PRO A 53 -41.60 -1.33 13.89
C PRO A 53 -41.47 -1.70 15.38
N ILE A 54 -40.27 -1.56 15.96
CA ILE A 54 -39.98 -1.93 17.35
C ILE A 54 -40.81 -1.10 18.35
N PHE A 55 -40.89 0.21 18.14
CA PHE A 55 -41.67 1.09 19.03
C PHE A 55 -43.17 0.82 18.94
N ARG A 56 -43.69 0.47 17.76
CA ARG A 56 -45.09 0.02 17.63
C ARG A 56 -45.35 -1.28 18.37
N TRP A 57 -44.43 -2.25 18.30
CA TRP A 57 -44.56 -3.50 19.04
C TRP A 57 -44.61 -3.27 20.56
N LEU A 58 -43.78 -2.36 21.08
CA LEU A 58 -43.81 -1.96 22.49
C LEU A 58 -45.15 -1.31 22.88
N ALA A 59 -45.68 -0.42 22.04
CA ALA A 59 -46.99 0.21 22.26
C ALA A 59 -48.13 -0.84 22.26
N VAL A 60 -48.12 -1.79 21.32
CA VAL A 60 -49.06 -2.93 21.28
C VAL A 60 -48.98 -3.75 22.56
N ARG A 61 -47.76 -4.05 23.04
CA ARG A 61 -47.53 -4.81 24.27
C ARG A 61 -48.10 -4.08 25.48
N SER A 62 -47.88 -2.77 25.58
CA SER A 62 -48.41 -1.93 26.67
C SER A 62 -49.94 -1.95 26.70
N PHE A 63 -50.60 -1.68 25.56
CA PHE A 63 -52.06 -1.75 25.46
C PHE A 63 -52.60 -3.14 25.79
N ARG A 64 -51.98 -4.20 25.27
CA ARG A 64 -52.38 -5.58 25.54
C ARG A 64 -52.34 -5.92 27.04
N ASN A 65 -51.32 -5.45 27.75
CA ASN A 65 -51.21 -5.67 29.19
C ASN A 65 -52.34 -4.96 29.95
N ARG A 66 -52.66 -3.71 29.57
CA ARG A 66 -53.77 -2.97 30.19
C ARG A 66 -55.13 -3.58 29.85
N LEU A 67 -55.31 -4.07 28.62
CA LEU A 67 -56.53 -4.79 28.22
C LEU A 67 -56.71 -6.07 29.05
N ARG A 68 -55.64 -6.85 29.28
CA ARG A 68 -55.69 -8.03 30.17
C ARG A 68 -56.05 -7.69 31.61
N GLU A 69 -55.63 -6.53 32.10
CA GLU A 69 -56.02 -6.05 33.43
C GLU A 69 -57.53 -5.79 33.50
N ILE A 70 -58.08 -5.06 32.52
CA ILE A 70 -59.52 -4.79 32.42
C ILE A 70 -60.33 -6.10 32.32
N ILE A 71 -59.85 -7.07 31.54
CA ILE A 71 -60.49 -8.40 31.40
C ILE A 71 -60.48 -9.15 32.75
N ARG A 72 -59.38 -9.08 33.51
CA ARG A 72 -59.26 -9.73 34.82
C ARG A 72 -60.12 -9.06 35.89
N GLU A 73 -60.23 -7.73 35.86
CA GLU A 73 -61.08 -6.95 36.77
C GLU A 73 -62.58 -7.17 36.50
N ASN A 74 -62.95 -7.55 35.27
CA ASN A 74 -64.34 -7.70 34.84
C ASN A 74 -64.57 -9.04 34.12
N PRO A 75 -64.44 -10.17 34.84
CA PRO A 75 -64.55 -11.49 34.24
C PRO A 75 -65.95 -11.73 33.68
N GLY A 76 -66.03 -12.18 32.42
CA GLY A 76 -67.30 -12.50 31.75
C GLY A 76 -68.05 -11.30 31.18
N SER A 77 -67.65 -10.05 31.48
CA SER A 77 -68.27 -8.87 30.90
C SER A 77 -67.98 -8.72 29.40
N PRO A 78 -68.99 -8.41 28.58
CA PRO A 78 -68.77 -8.10 27.18
C PRO A 78 -68.04 -6.76 27.03
N ILE A 79 -67.06 -6.72 26.12
CA ILE A 79 -66.22 -5.54 25.87
C ILE A 79 -66.37 -5.11 24.42
N THR A 80 -67.00 -3.96 24.18
CA THR A 80 -67.04 -3.29 22.87
C THR A 80 -65.83 -2.35 22.76
N ILE A 81 -65.21 -2.26 21.58
CA ILE A 81 -64.03 -1.42 21.38
C ILE A 81 -64.24 -0.48 20.19
N VAL A 82 -63.95 0.82 20.38
CA VAL A 82 -63.95 1.84 19.32
C VAL A 82 -62.54 2.41 19.21
N CYS A 83 -61.95 2.38 18.02
CA CYS A 83 -60.58 2.85 17.86
C CYS A 83 -60.34 3.58 16.55
N HIS A 84 -59.41 4.54 16.59
CA HIS A 84 -59.10 5.44 15.48
C HIS A 84 -57.62 5.38 15.10
N SER A 85 -57.32 5.43 13.79
CA SER A 85 -55.95 5.56 13.29
C SER A 85 -54.99 4.52 13.89
N PHE A 86 -53.88 4.92 14.51
CA PHE A 86 -52.93 4.01 15.17
C PHE A 86 -53.56 3.15 16.27
N GLY A 87 -54.63 3.61 16.92
CA GLY A 87 -55.40 2.81 17.87
C GLY A 87 -55.92 1.51 17.27
N THR A 88 -56.26 1.51 15.97
CA THR A 88 -56.68 0.28 15.25
C THR A 88 -55.55 -0.75 15.17
N HIS A 89 -54.29 -0.30 15.00
CA HIS A 89 -53.12 -1.15 15.02
C HIS A 89 -52.89 -1.75 16.41
N LEU A 90 -52.98 -0.92 17.46
CA LEU A 90 -52.84 -1.36 18.85
C LEU A 90 -53.84 -2.45 19.20
N VAL A 91 -55.13 -2.19 18.94
CA VAL A 91 -56.23 -3.10 19.30
C VAL A 91 -56.12 -4.42 18.53
N ALA A 92 -56.04 -4.37 17.19
CA ALA A 92 -56.07 -5.59 16.39
C ALA A 92 -54.85 -6.49 16.66
N HIS A 93 -53.65 -5.92 16.80
CA HIS A 93 -52.45 -6.71 17.12
C HIS A 93 -52.42 -7.18 18.57
N ALA A 94 -53.00 -6.43 19.52
CA ALA A 94 -53.13 -6.87 20.91
C ALA A 94 -54.09 -8.06 21.03
N LEU A 95 -55.30 -7.97 20.44
CA LEU A 95 -56.27 -9.07 20.40
C LEU A 95 -55.67 -10.32 19.76
N ARG A 96 -54.96 -10.16 18.64
CA ARG A 96 -54.26 -11.28 17.97
C ARG A 96 -53.16 -11.91 18.85
N GLY A 97 -52.60 -11.14 19.77
CA GLY A 97 -51.55 -11.58 20.69
C GLY A 97 -52.06 -12.14 22.02
N ILE A 98 -53.36 -12.09 22.29
CA ILE A 98 -54.00 -12.73 23.46
C ILE A 98 -54.35 -14.18 23.09
N LYS A 99 -54.29 -15.09 24.08
CA LYS A 99 -54.66 -16.49 23.85
C LYS A 99 -56.18 -16.61 23.72
N PRO A 100 -56.72 -17.54 22.90
CA PRO A 100 -58.17 -17.64 22.65
C PRO A 100 -59.05 -17.79 23.91
N ASP A 101 -58.54 -18.48 24.92
CA ASP A 101 -59.16 -18.70 26.24
C ASP A 101 -59.18 -17.44 27.12
N GLU A 102 -58.19 -16.57 26.99
CA GLU A 102 -58.09 -15.28 27.69
C GLU A 102 -58.94 -14.16 27.03
N LEU A 103 -59.51 -14.39 25.84
CA LEU A 103 -60.25 -13.35 25.12
C LEU A 103 -61.66 -13.11 25.72
N PRO A 104 -62.02 -11.84 25.96
CA PRO A 104 -63.37 -11.48 26.38
C PRO A 104 -64.34 -11.65 25.20
N VAL A 105 -65.65 -11.72 25.48
CA VAL A 105 -66.65 -11.58 24.43
C VAL A 105 -66.61 -10.14 23.93
N ILE A 106 -66.43 -9.96 22.62
CA ILE A 106 -66.36 -8.65 21.96
C ILE A 106 -67.55 -8.57 21.00
N PRO A 107 -68.68 -7.96 21.42
CA PRO A 107 -69.86 -7.84 20.58
C PRO A 107 -69.57 -7.05 19.31
N ALA A 108 -68.84 -5.93 19.43
CA ALA A 108 -68.45 -5.11 18.28
C ALA A 108 -67.04 -4.53 18.45
N LEU A 109 -66.29 -4.53 17.35
CA LEU A 109 -65.03 -3.82 17.18
C LEU A 109 -65.21 -2.77 16.07
N ILE A 110 -65.28 -1.50 16.44
CA ILE A 110 -65.44 -0.38 15.51
C ILE A 110 -64.06 0.24 15.24
N LEU A 111 -63.66 0.23 13.97
CA LEU A 111 -62.41 0.79 13.47
C LEU A 111 -62.74 2.01 12.63
N SER A 112 -62.05 3.12 12.85
CA SER A 112 -62.17 4.33 12.01
C SER A 112 -60.80 4.80 11.55
N GLY A 113 -60.66 5.10 10.25
CA GLY A 113 -59.36 5.52 9.69
C GLY A 113 -58.25 4.48 9.92
N SER A 114 -58.58 3.19 9.83
CA SER A 114 -57.69 2.06 10.12
C SER A 114 -56.38 2.07 9.32
N VAL A 115 -55.25 2.00 10.04
CA VAL A 115 -53.88 1.88 9.48
C VAL A 115 -53.46 0.42 9.27
N LEU A 116 -54.39 -0.53 9.44
CA LEU A 116 -54.14 -1.94 9.18
C LEU A 116 -53.98 -2.20 7.69
N ARG A 117 -53.28 -3.29 7.36
CA ARG A 117 -53.27 -3.80 5.98
C ARG A 117 -54.67 -4.29 5.62
N SER A 118 -55.12 -4.00 4.40
CA SER A 118 -56.43 -4.46 3.92
C SER A 118 -56.57 -5.98 3.85
N ASN A 119 -55.46 -6.72 3.82
CA ASN A 119 -55.44 -8.19 3.93
C ASN A 119 -55.17 -8.70 5.36
N PHE A 120 -55.47 -7.90 6.40
CA PHE A 120 -55.27 -8.32 7.79
C PHE A 120 -56.03 -9.61 8.07
N ASN A 121 -55.33 -10.61 8.61
CA ASN A 121 -55.87 -11.94 8.82
C ASN A 121 -56.75 -11.99 10.09
N TRP A 122 -58.06 -11.83 9.91
CA TRP A 122 -59.07 -11.95 10.96
C TRP A 122 -59.45 -13.40 11.32
N ARG A 123 -58.99 -14.41 10.55
CA ARG A 123 -59.41 -15.82 10.69
C ARG A 123 -59.25 -16.35 12.12
N ARG A 124 -58.11 -16.06 12.75
CA ARG A 124 -57.82 -16.51 14.11
C ARG A 124 -58.79 -15.94 15.13
N LEU A 125 -59.13 -14.65 15.02
CA LEU A 125 -60.04 -13.99 15.96
C LEU A 125 -61.48 -14.47 15.76
N ARG A 126 -61.89 -14.64 14.50
CA ARG A 126 -63.20 -15.20 14.16
C ARG A 126 -63.40 -16.62 14.69
N ALA A 127 -62.40 -17.49 14.54
CA ALA A 127 -62.46 -18.89 14.97
C ALA A 127 -62.68 -19.05 16.48
N THR A 128 -62.36 -18.04 17.30
CA THR A 128 -62.62 -18.08 18.75
C THR A 128 -64.11 -17.97 19.09
N GLY A 129 -64.94 -17.47 18.17
CA GLY A 129 -66.34 -17.15 18.43
C GLY A 129 -66.57 -16.02 19.45
N LYS A 130 -65.50 -15.42 20.01
CA LYS A 130 -65.56 -14.35 21.00
C LYS A 130 -65.77 -12.98 20.37
N LEU A 131 -65.10 -12.70 19.26
CA LEU A 131 -65.33 -11.51 18.43
C LEU A 131 -66.53 -11.77 17.52
N LYS A 132 -67.58 -10.93 17.62
CA LYS A 132 -68.84 -11.14 16.88
C LYS A 132 -68.97 -10.26 15.64
N LEU A 133 -68.55 -9.00 15.72
CA LEU A 133 -68.68 -8.04 14.62
C LEU A 133 -67.45 -7.13 14.54
N VAL A 134 -66.96 -6.87 13.33
CA VAL A 134 -65.96 -5.85 13.01
C VAL A 134 -66.59 -4.85 12.05
N VAL A 135 -66.66 -3.58 12.47
CA VAL A 135 -67.14 -2.48 11.64
C VAL A 135 -65.94 -1.61 11.28
N ASN A 136 -65.70 -1.40 10.00
CA ASN A 136 -64.60 -0.59 9.50
C ASN A 136 -65.13 0.61 8.74
N ASP A 137 -65.11 1.76 9.41
CA ASP A 137 -65.49 3.05 8.85
C ASP A 137 -64.33 3.61 8.03
N CYS A 138 -64.59 3.78 6.74
CA CYS A 138 -63.62 4.13 5.72
C CYS A 138 -63.84 5.56 5.22
N GLY A 139 -62.83 6.42 5.38
CA GLY A 139 -62.79 7.74 4.80
C GLY A 139 -62.20 7.68 3.40
N THR A 140 -63.01 7.89 2.36
CA THR A 140 -62.56 7.72 0.97
C THR A 140 -61.51 8.75 0.55
N ASN A 141 -61.38 9.88 1.26
CA ASN A 141 -60.43 10.96 1.01
C ASN A 141 -59.31 11.06 2.05
N ASP A 142 -59.01 9.98 2.76
CA ASP A 142 -57.94 9.93 3.75
C ASP A 142 -56.54 9.83 3.10
N GLY A 143 -55.83 10.96 3.02
CA GLY A 143 -54.46 11.02 2.48
C GLY A 143 -53.37 10.48 3.44
N ILE A 144 -53.64 10.47 4.75
CA ILE A 144 -52.68 9.95 5.74
C ILE A 144 -52.50 8.45 5.59
N LEU A 145 -53.58 7.74 5.25
CA LEU A 145 -53.52 6.30 5.00
C LEU A 145 -52.73 5.95 3.73
N VAL A 146 -52.71 6.84 2.72
CA VAL A 146 -51.83 6.67 1.54
C VAL A 146 -50.36 6.78 1.96
N LEU A 147 -50.02 7.79 2.76
CA LEU A 147 -48.66 7.93 3.31
C LEU A 147 -48.29 6.74 4.20
N SER A 148 -49.22 6.22 5.02
CA SER A 148 -48.99 5.03 5.84
C SER A 148 -48.78 3.77 5.01
N GLN A 149 -49.47 3.63 3.87
CA GLN A 149 -49.28 2.53 2.93
C GLN A 149 -47.95 2.65 2.18
N MET A 150 -47.41 3.85 1.96
CA MET A 150 -46.18 4.05 1.19
C MET A 150 -44.91 4.04 2.05
N LEU A 151 -44.94 4.68 3.22
CA LEU A 151 -43.72 4.95 4.01
C LEU A 151 -43.58 4.06 5.24
N VAL A 152 -44.69 3.54 5.79
CA VAL A 152 -44.66 2.81 7.06
C VAL A 152 -44.69 1.31 6.77
N LEU A 153 -43.67 0.59 7.28
CA LEU A 153 -43.56 -0.86 7.15
C LEU A 153 -44.74 -1.53 7.87
N LEU A 154 -45.26 -2.64 7.34
CA LEU A 154 -46.26 -3.49 8.02
C LEU A 154 -47.60 -2.82 8.40
N THR A 155 -47.88 -1.62 7.89
CA THR A 155 -49.20 -0.95 7.95
C THR A 155 -49.83 -0.91 6.57
N GLY A 156 -51.08 -0.46 6.52
CA GLY A 156 -51.72 -0.12 5.26
C GLY A 156 -52.85 0.87 5.40
N MET A 157 -53.80 0.76 4.48
CA MET A 157 -54.85 1.76 4.26
C MET A 157 -56.27 1.17 4.36
N ALA A 158 -56.47 0.18 5.22
CA ALA A 158 -57.77 -0.47 5.40
C ALA A 158 -58.91 0.52 5.74
N GLY A 159 -58.61 1.63 6.41
CA GLY A 159 -59.57 2.71 6.69
C GLY A 159 -59.88 3.63 5.51
N ARG A 160 -59.38 3.34 4.31
CA ARG A 160 -59.71 4.05 3.07
C ARG A 160 -60.36 3.13 2.05
N VAL A 161 -59.81 1.92 1.86
CA VAL A 161 -60.27 0.96 0.84
C VAL A 161 -61.08 -0.20 1.41
N GLY A 162 -61.12 -0.35 2.74
CA GLY A 162 -61.72 -1.49 3.40
C GLY A 162 -60.77 -2.68 3.58
N PHE A 163 -61.26 -3.71 4.25
CA PHE A 163 -60.62 -5.04 4.26
C PHE A 163 -61.07 -5.87 3.06
N TYR A 164 -60.14 -6.67 2.51
CA TYR A 164 -60.36 -7.55 1.37
C TYR A 164 -60.65 -8.99 1.83
N GLY A 165 -61.46 -9.71 1.04
CA GLY A 165 -61.85 -11.11 1.29
C GLY A 165 -63.37 -11.28 1.27
N PHE A 166 -63.87 -12.43 1.73
CA PHE A 166 -65.31 -12.62 1.94
C PHE A 166 -65.79 -11.68 3.06
N THR A 167 -66.53 -10.64 2.69
CA THR A 167 -67.25 -9.76 3.63
C THR A 167 -68.63 -10.36 3.87
N ASP A 168 -68.78 -11.04 5.00
CA ASP A 168 -70.07 -11.47 5.54
C ASP A 168 -70.43 -10.61 6.75
N ASP A 169 -71.50 -10.95 7.47
CA ASP A 169 -71.98 -10.19 8.64
C ASP A 169 -70.92 -10.03 9.76
N PHE A 170 -69.78 -10.72 9.68
CA PHE A 170 -68.67 -10.57 10.61
C PHE A 170 -67.78 -9.35 10.33
N ILE A 171 -67.59 -8.93 9.06
CA ILE A 171 -66.78 -7.74 8.70
C ILE A 171 -67.59 -6.81 7.79
N VAL A 172 -67.97 -5.66 8.33
CA VAL A 172 -68.76 -4.64 7.63
C VAL A 172 -67.89 -3.42 7.33
N ASN A 173 -67.59 -3.18 6.05
CA ASN A 173 -66.93 -1.94 5.61
C ASN A 173 -68.01 -0.88 5.29
N ARG A 174 -67.89 0.31 5.88
CA ARG A 174 -68.77 1.46 5.63
C ARG A 174 -67.96 2.60 5.01
N TYR A 175 -68.44 3.21 3.93
CA TYR A 175 -67.68 4.21 3.17
C TYR A 175 -68.31 5.60 3.29
N PHE A 176 -67.48 6.57 3.65
CA PHE A 176 -67.88 7.96 3.87
C PHE A 176 -66.97 8.93 3.11
N ALA A 177 -67.56 9.99 2.55
CA ALA A 177 -66.83 11.07 1.91
C ALA A 177 -66.17 11.96 2.97
N GLY A 178 -64.91 11.67 3.30
CA GLY A 178 -64.19 12.40 4.35
C GLY A 178 -62.72 12.00 4.49
N GLY A 179 -61.95 12.83 5.20
CA GLY A 179 -60.53 12.62 5.50
C GLY A 179 -60.28 11.88 6.82
N HIS A 180 -59.03 11.85 7.30
CA HIS A 180 -58.60 10.99 8.43
C HIS A 180 -59.37 11.20 9.75
N SER A 181 -59.82 12.43 10.03
CA SER A 181 -60.51 12.78 11.29
C SER A 181 -61.97 13.20 11.08
N HIS A 182 -62.56 12.92 9.91
CA HIS A 182 -63.91 13.41 9.58
C HIS A 182 -65.00 12.90 10.53
N TYR A 183 -64.81 11.72 11.13
CA TYR A 183 -65.68 11.12 12.14
C TYR A 183 -65.94 12.01 13.36
N PHE A 184 -65.06 12.99 13.59
CA PHE A 184 -65.08 13.86 14.78
C PHE A 184 -65.35 15.33 14.45
N ARG A 185 -65.45 15.67 13.16
CA ARG A 185 -65.62 17.05 12.68
C ARG A 185 -67.11 17.33 12.46
N PRO A 186 -67.57 18.56 12.70
CA PRO A 186 -68.97 18.92 12.56
C PRO A 186 -69.47 18.74 11.13
N VAL A 187 -70.62 18.11 10.99
CA VAL A 187 -71.45 18.14 9.79
C VAL A 187 -72.68 18.98 10.15
N GLY A 188 -72.69 20.24 9.73
CA GLY A 188 -73.71 21.21 10.16
C GLY A 188 -73.52 21.69 11.61
N ASN A 189 -74.62 21.85 12.36
CA ASN A 189 -74.63 22.44 13.71
C ASN A 189 -74.34 21.44 14.85
N ASP A 190 -74.27 20.13 14.58
CA ASP A 190 -73.99 19.10 15.59
C ASP A 190 -72.61 18.45 15.36
N PRO A 191 -71.61 18.71 16.24
CA PRO A 191 -70.27 18.16 16.13
C PRO A 191 -70.17 16.65 16.42
N ASP A 192 -71.22 16.05 16.98
CA ASP A 192 -71.26 14.65 17.42
C ASP A 192 -72.25 13.79 16.61
N SER A 193 -72.85 14.37 15.58
CA SER A 193 -73.83 13.74 14.68
C SER A 193 -73.36 12.39 14.13
N PHE A 194 -72.11 12.30 13.69
CA PHE A 194 -71.54 11.04 13.16
C PHE A 194 -71.50 9.94 14.23
N MET A 195 -71.00 10.25 15.43
CA MET A 195 -70.90 9.28 16.52
C MET A 195 -72.29 8.85 17.01
N ARG A 196 -73.22 9.81 17.12
CA ARG A 196 -74.60 9.58 17.52
C ARG A 196 -75.36 8.70 16.54
N GLU A 197 -75.18 8.90 15.23
CA GLU A 197 -75.86 8.12 14.20
C GLU A 197 -75.22 6.73 14.00
N TRP A 198 -73.87 6.65 13.96
CA TRP A 198 -73.19 5.46 13.44
C TRP A 198 -72.50 4.58 14.49
N TRP A 199 -72.19 5.12 15.68
CA TRP A 199 -71.47 4.38 16.74
C TRP A 199 -72.34 4.07 17.95
N VAL A 200 -73.12 5.03 18.45
CA VAL A 200 -73.97 4.85 19.64
C VAL A 200 -74.98 3.70 19.48
N PRO A 201 -75.68 3.50 18.33
CA PRO A 201 -76.62 2.39 18.20
C PRO A 201 -75.94 1.01 18.33
N ILE A 202 -74.70 0.89 17.85
CA ILE A 202 -73.92 -0.35 17.92
C ILE A 202 -73.33 -0.53 19.31
N ALA A 203 -72.68 0.51 19.84
CA ALA A 203 -71.91 0.45 21.07
C ALA A 203 -72.78 0.48 22.34
N ALA A 204 -73.90 1.20 22.31
CA ALA A 204 -74.79 1.40 23.46
C ALA A 204 -76.05 0.54 23.44
N LEU A 205 -76.60 0.29 22.25
CA LEU A 205 -77.90 -0.38 22.06
C LEU A 205 -77.79 -1.77 21.42
N ALA A 206 -76.57 -2.24 21.11
CA ALA A 206 -76.29 -3.52 20.46
C ALA A 206 -77.09 -3.74 19.15
N GLN A 207 -77.40 -2.67 18.42
CA GLN A 207 -78.09 -2.73 17.14
C GLN A 207 -77.14 -3.16 16.01
N ALA A 208 -77.71 -3.78 14.97
CA ALA A 208 -76.98 -4.13 13.76
C ALA A 208 -76.46 -2.86 13.05
N PRO A 209 -75.27 -2.91 12.43
CA PRO A 209 -74.70 -1.76 11.74
C PRO A 209 -75.56 -1.38 10.52
N LYS A 210 -75.99 -0.12 10.44
CA LYS A 210 -76.60 0.46 9.23
C LYS A 210 -75.58 0.41 8.07
N PRO A 211 -75.96 -0.03 6.86
CA PRO A 211 -75.08 0.01 5.71
C PRO A 211 -74.81 1.46 5.30
N ALA A 212 -73.58 1.79 4.90
CA ALA A 212 -73.21 3.14 4.45
C ALA A 212 -72.29 3.09 3.23
N GLY A 213 -72.74 3.67 2.12
CA GLY A 213 -71.98 3.84 0.89
C GLY A 213 -71.45 2.55 0.25
N ALA A 214 -70.93 2.68 -0.96
CA ALA A 214 -70.05 1.68 -1.59
C ALA A 214 -68.76 2.40 -1.99
N LEU A 215 -67.65 1.66 -2.09
CA LEU A 215 -66.40 2.24 -2.57
C LEU A 215 -66.55 2.61 -4.05
N SER A 216 -66.70 3.91 -4.36
CA SER A 216 -66.66 4.39 -5.74
C SER A 216 -65.22 4.46 -6.22
N LEU A 217 -64.79 3.52 -7.06
CA LEU A 217 -63.53 3.61 -7.80
C LEU A 217 -63.73 4.59 -8.96
N GLY A 218 -63.31 5.85 -8.80
CA GLY A 218 -63.39 6.85 -9.85
C GLY A 218 -62.25 6.69 -10.86
N GLY A 219 -62.56 6.25 -12.08
CA GLY A 219 -61.64 6.30 -13.24
C GLY A 219 -60.49 5.26 -13.24
N THR A 220 -59.98 4.97 -14.43
CA THR A 220 -58.91 3.98 -14.69
C THR A 220 -57.58 4.31 -13.97
N LEU A 221 -57.24 5.60 -13.84
CA LEU A 221 -56.03 6.07 -13.17
C LEU A 221 -56.02 5.73 -11.66
N GLN A 222 -57.17 5.82 -10.99
CA GLN A 222 -57.27 5.50 -9.57
C GLN A 222 -57.09 3.99 -9.33
N GLY A 223 -57.55 3.15 -10.25
CA GLY A 223 -57.30 1.71 -10.24
C GLY A 223 -55.82 1.35 -10.37
N VAL A 224 -55.09 2.01 -11.29
CA VAL A 224 -53.64 1.83 -11.46
C VAL A 224 -52.87 2.26 -10.21
N LEU A 225 -53.24 3.41 -9.62
CA LEU A 225 -52.63 3.90 -8.39
C LEU A 225 -52.82 2.91 -7.23
N HIS A 226 -54.01 2.33 -7.08
CA HIS A 226 -54.26 1.29 -6.08
C HIS A 226 -53.47 0.00 -6.33
N ALA A 227 -53.31 -0.41 -7.59
CA ALA A 227 -52.47 -1.55 -7.95
C ALA A 227 -50.99 -1.30 -7.60
N PHE A 228 -50.47 -0.11 -7.87
CA PHE A 228 -49.11 0.29 -7.50
C PHE A 228 -48.89 0.30 -5.99
N MET A 229 -49.85 0.83 -5.21
CA MET A 229 -49.80 0.83 -3.75
C MET A 229 -49.74 -0.59 -3.15
N ARG A 230 -50.22 -1.63 -3.85
CA ARG A 230 -50.12 -3.03 -3.42
C ARG A 230 -48.69 -3.57 -3.48
N ILE A 231 -47.86 -3.03 -4.38
CA ILE A 231 -46.43 -3.38 -4.56
C ILE A 231 -45.54 -2.56 -3.61
N ALA A 232 -46.11 -1.62 -2.84
CA ALA A 232 -45.33 -0.78 -1.92
C ALA A 232 -44.55 -1.60 -0.87
N ASP A 233 -45.05 -2.76 -0.42
CA ASP A 233 -44.38 -3.55 0.62
C ASP A 233 -43.01 -4.14 0.20
N PRO A 234 -42.86 -4.84 -0.95
CA PRO A 234 -41.53 -5.26 -1.42
C PRO A 234 -40.61 -4.09 -1.75
N LEU A 235 -41.14 -2.98 -2.29
CA LEU A 235 -40.35 -1.76 -2.55
C LEU A 235 -39.78 -1.18 -1.25
N LYS A 236 -40.58 -1.09 -0.18
CA LYS A 236 -40.09 -0.70 1.15
C LYS A 236 -39.01 -1.65 1.64
N GLY A 237 -39.19 -2.97 1.47
CA GLY A 237 -38.19 -3.97 1.84
C GLY A 237 -36.84 -3.70 1.17
N GLY A 238 -36.85 -3.43 -0.14
CA GLY A 238 -35.66 -3.04 -0.90
C GLY A 238 -35.02 -1.75 -0.40
N LEU A 239 -35.82 -0.72 -0.11
CA LEU A 239 -35.31 0.57 0.39
C LEU A 239 -34.65 0.45 1.76
N TYR A 240 -35.27 -0.27 2.69
CA TYR A 240 -34.68 -0.51 4.03
C TYR A 240 -33.43 -1.40 3.94
N PHE A 241 -33.43 -2.43 3.10
CA PHE A 241 -32.23 -3.24 2.87
C PHE A 241 -31.09 -2.41 2.25
N GLY A 242 -31.39 -1.56 1.26
CA GLY A 242 -30.43 -0.64 0.67
C GLY A 242 -29.82 0.30 1.70
N LEU A 243 -30.63 0.85 2.61
CA LEU A 243 -30.13 1.71 3.69
C LEU A 243 -29.20 0.96 4.66
N ILE A 244 -29.53 -0.28 5.02
CA ILE A 244 -28.65 -1.14 5.83
C ILE A 244 -27.36 -1.47 5.06
N ALA A 245 -27.45 -1.81 3.77
CA ALA A 245 -26.30 -2.10 2.93
C ALA A 245 -25.36 -0.90 2.81
N ILE A 246 -25.91 0.32 2.67
CA ILE A 246 -25.14 1.57 2.70
C ILE A 246 -24.44 1.73 4.05
N LEU A 247 -25.14 1.53 5.17
CA LEU A 247 -24.54 1.61 6.50
C LEU A 247 -23.43 0.57 6.72
N VAL A 248 -23.60 -0.66 6.24
CA VAL A 248 -22.56 -1.71 6.30
C VAL A 248 -21.38 -1.36 5.38
N PHE A 249 -21.66 -0.86 4.18
CA PHE A 249 -20.63 -0.49 3.22
C PHE A 249 -19.77 0.66 3.77
N PHE A 250 -20.37 1.75 4.24
CA PHE A 250 -19.64 2.91 4.78
C PHE A 250 -19.15 2.71 6.22
N GLY A 251 -19.84 1.92 7.04
CA GLY A 251 -19.47 1.71 8.45
C GLY A 251 -18.50 0.55 8.68
N TYR A 252 -18.36 -0.38 7.73
CA TYR A 252 -17.54 -1.58 7.90
C TYR A 252 -16.62 -1.89 6.71
N VAL A 253 -17.15 -1.86 5.48
CA VAL A 253 -16.37 -2.27 4.29
C VAL A 253 -15.36 -1.20 3.88
N GLN A 254 -15.80 0.06 3.76
CA GLN A 254 -14.96 1.20 3.37
C GLN A 254 -13.79 1.41 4.34
N PRO A 255 -14.00 1.53 5.68
CA PRO A 255 -12.90 1.76 6.61
C PRO A 255 -11.84 0.66 6.59
N ARG A 256 -12.24 -0.60 6.37
CA ARG A 256 -11.29 -1.72 6.27
C ARG A 256 -10.49 -1.71 4.98
N ARG A 257 -11.10 -1.32 3.86
CA ARG A 257 -10.39 -1.11 2.60
C ARG A 257 -9.37 0.02 2.75
N GLU A 258 -9.77 1.13 3.37
CA GLU A 258 -8.88 2.25 3.67
C GLU A 258 -7.73 1.84 4.59
N THR A 259 -8.02 1.11 5.67
CA THR A 259 -6.98 0.63 6.61
C THR A 259 -5.97 -0.30 5.91
N ALA A 260 -6.43 -1.24 5.08
CA ALA A 260 -5.55 -2.14 4.33
C ALA A 260 -4.68 -1.39 3.31
N LEU A 261 -5.23 -0.36 2.65
CA LEU A 261 -4.49 0.52 1.75
C LEU A 261 -3.45 1.36 2.50
N GLU A 262 -3.79 1.90 3.67
CA GLU A 262 -2.86 2.64 4.51
C GLU A 262 -1.71 1.78 5.02
N GLU A 263 -2.00 0.56 5.48
CA GLU A 263 -0.99 -0.40 5.89
C GLU A 263 -0.05 -0.76 4.74
N GLY A 264 -0.61 -1.02 3.55
CA GLY A 264 0.16 -1.22 2.32
C GLY A 264 1.07 -0.04 1.99
N ARG A 265 0.59 1.20 2.12
CA ARG A 265 1.39 2.42 1.88
C ARG A 265 2.54 2.58 2.87
N ARG A 266 2.32 2.28 4.15
CA ARG A 266 3.37 2.33 5.18
C ARG A 266 4.44 1.27 4.92
N GLN A 267 4.02 0.05 4.57
CA GLN A 267 4.95 -1.02 4.21
C GLN A 267 5.76 -0.65 2.96
N TYR A 268 5.11 -0.05 1.95
CA TYR A 268 5.78 0.48 0.76
C TYR A 268 6.82 1.55 1.13
N GLN A 269 6.45 2.58 1.89
CA GLN A 269 7.36 3.65 2.31
C GLN A 269 8.56 3.12 3.10
N ALA A 270 8.32 2.18 4.03
CA ALA A 270 9.40 1.54 4.78
C ALA A 270 10.35 0.76 3.86
N ALA A 271 9.81 0.00 2.89
CA ALA A 271 10.62 -0.72 1.92
C ALA A 271 11.38 0.24 0.99
N ALA A 272 10.74 1.29 0.49
CA ALA A 272 11.37 2.28 -0.39
C ALA A 272 12.54 3.00 0.31
N GLY A 273 12.37 3.44 1.56
CA GLY A 273 13.46 4.01 2.36
C GLY A 273 14.61 3.03 2.62
N GLN A 274 14.33 1.71 2.64
CA GLN A 274 15.34 0.67 2.81
C GLN A 274 16.07 0.31 1.50
N VAL A 275 15.47 0.51 0.32
CA VAL A 275 16.13 0.27 -0.98
C VAL A 275 17.38 1.13 -1.10
N GLY A 276 17.38 2.36 -0.59
CA GLY A 276 18.57 3.22 -0.55
C GLY A 276 19.76 2.68 0.27
N SER A 277 19.61 1.56 1.01
CA SER A 277 20.67 0.98 1.84
C SER A 277 21.23 -0.31 1.24
N ASP A 278 22.56 -0.42 1.11
CA ASP A 278 23.23 -1.67 0.72
C ASP A 278 22.90 -2.84 1.66
N ARG A 279 22.61 -2.57 2.94
CA ARG A 279 22.33 -3.61 3.94
C ARG A 279 20.88 -4.11 3.92
N LEU A 280 19.93 -3.24 3.60
CA LEU A 280 18.49 -3.50 3.77
C LEU A 280 17.76 -3.73 2.45
N VAL A 281 18.43 -3.57 1.30
CA VAL A 281 17.82 -3.73 -0.02
C VAL A 281 17.19 -5.13 -0.23
N SER A 282 17.75 -6.17 0.38
CA SER A 282 17.18 -7.53 0.33
C SER A 282 15.81 -7.62 0.99
N ASP A 283 15.67 -7.03 2.18
CA ASP A 283 14.43 -7.04 2.97
C ASP A 283 13.39 -6.11 2.33
N ALA A 284 13.85 -5.01 1.74
CA ALA A 284 13.05 -4.08 0.97
C ALA A 284 12.39 -4.77 -0.23
N VAL A 285 13.18 -5.44 -1.08
CA VAL A 285 12.66 -6.14 -2.27
C VAL A 285 11.68 -7.26 -1.87
N ALA A 286 11.99 -8.03 -0.83
CA ALA A 286 11.06 -9.05 -0.32
C ALA A 286 9.74 -8.46 0.21
N SER A 287 9.77 -7.26 0.78
CA SER A 287 8.57 -6.56 1.24
C SER A 287 7.76 -5.98 0.10
N LEU A 288 8.42 -5.37 -0.89
CA LEU A 288 7.78 -4.94 -2.14
C LEU A 288 7.10 -6.11 -2.84
N ALA A 289 7.77 -7.27 -2.86
CA ALA A 289 7.21 -8.48 -3.48
C ALA A 289 5.91 -8.96 -2.89
N ARG A 290 5.82 -8.96 -1.56
CA ARG A 290 4.59 -9.29 -0.86
C ARG A 290 3.47 -8.32 -1.21
N LEU A 291 3.79 -7.03 -1.35
CA LEU A 291 2.81 -6.01 -1.75
C LEU A 291 2.33 -6.18 -3.21
N ILE A 292 3.23 -6.50 -4.14
CA ILE A 292 2.87 -6.78 -5.53
C ILE A 292 1.96 -8.01 -5.60
N ASN A 293 2.37 -9.12 -4.96
CA ASN A 293 1.64 -10.38 -4.99
C ASN A 293 0.28 -10.31 -4.29
N ALA A 294 0.15 -9.49 -3.23
CA ALA A 294 -1.12 -9.28 -2.54
C ALA A 294 -2.12 -8.45 -3.37
N GLY A 295 -1.69 -7.79 -4.46
CA GLY A 295 -2.55 -6.91 -5.24
C GLY A 295 -3.08 -5.73 -4.43
N THR A 296 -2.33 -5.30 -3.40
CA THR A 296 -2.76 -4.26 -2.45
C THR A 296 -3.06 -2.93 -3.16
N PHE A 297 -2.30 -2.62 -4.20
CA PHE A 297 -2.47 -1.42 -5.00
C PHE A 297 -3.09 -1.73 -6.35
N THR A 298 -4.20 -1.08 -6.66
CA THR A 298 -4.92 -1.24 -7.93
C THR A 298 -4.79 -0.04 -8.86
N THR A 299 -4.19 1.06 -8.40
CA THR A 299 -4.01 2.26 -9.23
C THR A 299 -2.72 2.12 -10.06
N GLU A 300 -2.79 2.51 -11.32
CA GLU A 300 -1.63 2.46 -12.23
C GLU A 300 -0.42 3.24 -11.67
N ARG A 301 -0.69 4.36 -10.99
CA ARG A 301 0.33 5.21 -10.38
C ARG A 301 1.02 4.55 -9.18
N ASP A 302 0.29 3.85 -8.32
CA ASP A 302 0.88 3.15 -7.17
C ASP A 302 1.67 1.91 -7.63
N VAL A 303 1.19 1.21 -8.66
CA VAL A 303 1.93 0.12 -9.31
C VAL A 303 3.23 0.64 -9.94
N ALA A 304 3.18 1.80 -10.62
CA ALA A 304 4.36 2.43 -11.21
C ALA A 304 5.43 2.79 -10.16
N ARG A 305 5.04 3.43 -9.05
CA ARG A 305 5.94 3.77 -7.92
C ARG A 305 6.68 2.55 -7.39
N MET A 306 5.90 1.53 -7.05
CA MET A 306 6.42 0.28 -6.50
C MET A 306 7.31 -0.46 -7.49
N SER A 307 6.93 -0.46 -8.77
CA SER A 307 7.74 -1.01 -9.85
C SER A 307 9.09 -0.30 -9.94
N ASP A 308 9.11 1.03 -10.00
CA ASP A 308 10.36 1.79 -10.12
C ASP A 308 11.33 1.50 -8.97
N VAL A 309 10.85 1.50 -7.72
CA VAL A 309 11.67 1.12 -6.56
C VAL A 309 12.15 -0.34 -6.63
N ALA A 310 11.26 -1.28 -7.00
CA ALA A 310 11.61 -2.70 -7.09
C ALA A 310 12.64 -2.99 -8.20
N ARG A 311 12.61 -2.27 -9.33
CA ARG A 311 13.57 -2.43 -10.44
C ARG A 311 15.01 -2.19 -9.98
N PHE A 312 15.22 -1.10 -9.24
CA PHE A 312 16.54 -0.74 -8.71
C PHE A 312 16.98 -1.66 -7.57
N GLY A 313 16.03 -2.09 -6.73
CA GLY A 313 16.30 -3.08 -5.69
C GLY A 313 16.74 -4.44 -6.26
N LEU A 314 16.04 -4.95 -7.28
CA LEU A 314 16.32 -6.25 -7.91
C LEU A 314 17.70 -6.32 -8.58
N GLN A 315 18.16 -5.23 -9.21
CA GLN A 315 19.51 -5.18 -9.80
C GLN A 315 20.64 -5.41 -8.78
N ARG A 316 20.36 -5.12 -7.50
CA ARG A 316 21.32 -5.18 -6.41
C ARG A 316 21.22 -6.47 -5.62
N LEU A 317 20.46 -7.45 -6.10
CA LEU A 317 20.40 -8.78 -5.50
C LEU A 317 21.23 -9.75 -6.33
N LEU A 318 22.06 -10.55 -5.65
CA LEU A 318 22.72 -11.69 -6.26
C LEU A 318 21.71 -12.81 -6.50
N THR A 319 21.84 -13.49 -7.63
CA THR A 319 21.14 -14.73 -7.92
C THR A 319 21.64 -15.87 -7.04
N ALA A 320 20.84 -16.93 -6.91
CA ALA A 320 21.24 -18.08 -6.11
C ALA A 320 22.55 -18.73 -6.53
N ASN A 321 22.74 -18.86 -7.83
CA ASN A 321 23.94 -19.44 -8.40
C ASN A 321 25.19 -18.59 -8.11
N GLU A 322 25.08 -17.26 -8.11
CA GLU A 322 26.17 -16.34 -7.78
C GLU A 322 26.54 -16.39 -6.29
N VAL A 323 25.56 -16.39 -5.39
CA VAL A 323 25.85 -16.53 -3.95
C VAL A 323 26.45 -17.91 -3.68
N LEU A 324 25.93 -18.96 -4.31
CA LEU A 324 26.51 -20.29 -4.22
C LEU A 324 27.94 -20.32 -4.71
N ALA A 325 28.30 -19.62 -5.80
CA ALA A 325 29.67 -19.57 -6.31
C ALA A 325 30.67 -19.08 -5.24
N THR A 326 30.24 -18.26 -4.26
CA THR A 326 31.09 -17.82 -3.13
C THR A 326 31.36 -18.90 -2.07
N VAL A 327 30.56 -19.97 -2.06
CA VAL A 327 30.69 -21.08 -1.12
C VAL A 327 31.80 -22.03 -1.61
N PRO A 328 32.84 -22.34 -0.81
CA PRO A 328 33.91 -23.25 -1.21
C PRO A 328 33.39 -24.66 -1.51
N ALA A 329 34.01 -25.34 -2.48
CA ALA A 329 33.74 -26.75 -2.75
C ALA A 329 34.06 -27.60 -1.51
N GLY A 330 33.17 -28.53 -1.20
CA GLY A 330 33.17 -29.42 -0.06
C GLY A 330 32.65 -28.82 1.24
N SER A 331 32.12 -27.60 1.26
CA SER A 331 31.52 -27.03 2.47
C SER A 331 30.02 -27.34 2.59
N ILE A 332 29.54 -27.43 3.83
CA ILE A 332 28.13 -27.59 4.15
C ILE A 332 27.52 -26.24 4.50
N PHE A 333 26.30 -26.01 3.99
CA PHE A 333 25.55 -24.81 4.30
C PHE A 333 24.09 -25.11 4.62
N ARG A 334 23.47 -24.23 5.40
CA ARG A 334 22.04 -24.30 5.76
C ARG A 334 21.23 -23.28 4.96
N TRP A 335 20.12 -23.72 4.35
CA TRP A 335 19.20 -22.88 3.57
C TRP A 335 17.75 -23.40 3.64
N SER A 336 16.75 -22.50 3.75
CA SER A 336 15.31 -22.84 3.79
C SER A 336 14.91 -24.03 4.69
N GLY A 337 15.55 -24.13 5.86
CA GLY A 337 15.33 -25.24 6.80
C GLY A 337 16.04 -26.57 6.47
N GLY A 338 16.62 -26.71 5.28
CA GLY A 338 17.44 -27.85 4.87
C GLY A 338 18.95 -27.62 5.02
N ILE A 339 19.70 -28.71 4.91
CA ILE A 339 21.17 -28.75 4.98
C ILE A 339 21.69 -29.24 3.62
N TYR A 340 22.73 -28.61 3.09
CA TYR A 340 23.23 -28.87 1.75
C TYR A 340 24.74 -29.02 1.74
N LEU A 341 25.25 -29.92 0.91
CA LEU A 341 26.67 -30.09 0.63
C LEU A 341 26.98 -29.52 -0.76
N LYS A 342 27.99 -28.66 -0.86
CA LYS A 342 28.46 -28.15 -2.14
C LYS A 342 29.58 -29.04 -2.70
N GLY A 343 29.29 -29.88 -3.69
CA GLY A 343 30.29 -30.54 -4.55
C GLY A 343 30.33 -29.92 -5.94
N ASP A 344 30.58 -30.72 -6.99
CA ASP A 344 30.35 -30.32 -8.39
C ASP A 344 28.87 -30.01 -8.66
N ARG A 345 27.98 -30.56 -7.84
CA ARG A 345 26.55 -30.23 -7.75
C ARG A 345 26.18 -29.99 -6.28
N VAL A 346 25.08 -29.27 -6.05
CA VAL A 346 24.53 -29.07 -4.70
C VAL A 346 23.63 -30.25 -4.34
N LEU A 347 23.93 -30.92 -3.23
CA LEU A 347 23.16 -32.05 -2.72
C LEU A 347 22.40 -31.65 -1.45
N ARG A 348 21.10 -31.95 -1.38
CA ARG A 348 20.35 -31.81 -0.13
C ARG A 348 20.64 -33.00 0.78
N LEU A 349 21.08 -32.72 2.00
CA LEU A 349 21.33 -33.71 3.04
C LEU A 349 20.09 -33.87 3.91
N ASP A 350 19.61 -35.11 4.04
CA ASP A 350 18.62 -35.48 5.05
C ASP A 350 19.35 -35.99 6.30
N VAL A 351 19.82 -35.02 7.09
CA VAL A 351 20.61 -35.26 8.31
C VAL A 351 20.19 -34.26 9.40
N PRO A 352 20.28 -34.63 10.69
CA PRO A 352 20.16 -33.67 11.79
C PRO A 352 21.21 -32.55 11.66
N PRO A 353 21.01 -31.40 12.31
CA PRO A 353 22.00 -30.32 12.34
C PRO A 353 23.38 -30.86 12.76
N PRO A 354 24.40 -30.77 11.88
CA PRO A 354 25.71 -31.31 12.21
C PRO A 354 26.38 -30.49 13.32
N LEU A 355 27.21 -31.17 14.09
CA LEU A 355 28.04 -30.57 15.13
C LEU A 355 29.33 -30.02 14.52
N PHE A 356 30.01 -30.84 13.70
CA PHE A 356 31.30 -30.52 13.07
C PHE A 356 31.39 -31.11 11.67
N GLN A 357 32.17 -30.44 10.81
CA GLN A 357 32.56 -30.95 9.50
C GLN A 357 34.10 -30.96 9.42
N PHE A 358 34.67 -32.09 8.99
CA PHE A 358 36.11 -32.21 8.74
C PHE A 358 36.35 -32.46 7.25
N ARG A 359 37.41 -31.86 6.70
CA ARG A 359 37.81 -32.05 5.29
C ARG A 359 39.14 -32.78 5.18
N HIS A 360 39.17 -33.87 4.44
CA HIS A 360 40.38 -34.55 4.01
C HIS A 360 40.66 -34.25 2.54
N SER A 361 41.45 -33.21 2.28
CA SER A 361 41.75 -32.72 0.93
C SER A 361 42.42 -33.77 0.03
N ASP A 362 43.41 -34.50 0.55
CA ASP A 362 44.15 -35.51 -0.23
C ASP A 362 43.27 -36.68 -0.68
N ALA A 363 42.38 -37.15 0.18
CA ALA A 363 41.45 -38.24 -0.13
C ALA A 363 40.20 -37.77 -0.89
N GLY A 364 39.94 -36.45 -0.95
CA GLY A 364 38.73 -35.89 -1.54
C GLY A 364 37.46 -36.23 -0.77
N VAL A 365 37.54 -36.33 0.56
CA VAL A 365 36.46 -36.79 1.43
C VAL A 365 36.13 -35.75 2.51
N SER A 366 34.87 -35.68 2.92
CA SER A 366 34.45 -34.93 4.11
C SER A 366 33.75 -35.83 5.12
N VAL A 367 34.08 -35.65 6.40
CA VAL A 367 33.44 -36.36 7.52
C VAL A 367 32.53 -35.40 8.25
N LEU A 368 31.24 -35.73 8.29
CA LEU A 368 30.20 -34.99 8.99
C LEU A 368 29.84 -35.69 10.28
N ILE A 369 29.75 -34.94 11.37
CA ILE A 369 29.36 -35.48 12.69
C ILE A 369 27.99 -34.92 13.04
N THR A 370 27.03 -35.79 13.32
CA THR A 370 25.68 -35.40 13.77
C THR A 370 25.33 -36.13 15.06
N GLU A 371 24.48 -35.55 15.90
CA GLU A 371 23.96 -36.18 17.11
C GLU A 371 22.43 -36.10 17.07
N LYS A 372 21.75 -37.22 17.36
CA LYS A 372 20.30 -37.28 17.49
C LYS A 372 19.89 -38.11 18.71
N VAL A 373 18.73 -37.79 19.26
CA VAL A 373 18.11 -38.58 20.33
C VAL A 373 17.29 -39.70 19.68
N VAL A 374 17.54 -40.93 20.11
CA VAL A 374 16.85 -42.13 19.63
C VAL A 374 16.01 -42.67 20.80
N GLU A 375 14.70 -42.81 20.57
CA GLU A 375 13.80 -43.44 21.54
C GLU A 375 13.97 -44.96 21.48
N VAL A 376 14.43 -45.55 22.59
CA VAL A 376 14.52 -47.00 22.73
C VAL A 376 13.23 -47.49 23.38
N VAL A 377 12.33 -48.03 22.56
CA VAL A 377 10.97 -48.46 22.92
C VAL A 377 10.95 -49.48 24.07
N GLU A 378 12.00 -50.28 24.23
CA GLU A 378 12.07 -51.34 25.24
C GLU A 378 12.45 -50.89 26.67
N GLN A 379 12.99 -49.66 26.86
CA GLN A 379 13.55 -49.27 28.17
C GLN A 379 13.03 -47.93 28.74
N GLU A 380 12.10 -47.23 28.07
CA GLU A 380 11.68 -45.87 28.45
C GLU A 380 12.85 -44.89 28.69
N ARG A 381 14.02 -45.19 28.13
CA ARG A 381 15.25 -44.39 28.24
C ARG A 381 15.53 -43.69 26.91
N GLN A 382 15.89 -42.42 27.00
CA GLN A 382 16.38 -41.65 25.84
C GLN A 382 17.86 -41.98 25.64
N GLN A 383 18.18 -42.72 24.59
CA GLN A 383 19.56 -42.98 24.19
C GLN A 383 20.00 -41.96 23.15
N ARG A 384 21.27 -41.56 23.16
CA ARG A 384 21.82 -40.66 22.15
C ARG A 384 22.62 -41.44 21.12
N GLN A 385 22.56 -41.00 19.87
CA GLN A 385 23.32 -41.58 18.77
C GLN A 385 24.13 -40.49 18.07
N ILE A 386 25.45 -40.65 18.07
CA ILE A 386 26.35 -39.91 17.18
C ILE A 386 26.46 -40.68 15.86
N GLU A 387 26.33 -39.97 14.75
CA GLU A 387 26.48 -40.54 13.42
C GLU A 387 27.60 -39.81 12.67
N PHE A 388 28.64 -40.56 12.28
CA PHE A 388 29.69 -40.07 11.38
C PHE A 388 29.31 -40.41 9.94
N ILE A 389 29.15 -39.39 9.11
CA ILE A 389 28.74 -39.54 7.71
C ILE A 389 29.90 -39.11 6.82
N VAL A 390 30.40 -40.03 6.00
CA VAL A 390 31.56 -39.81 5.15
C VAL A 390 31.08 -39.56 3.72
N PHE A 391 31.46 -38.43 3.14
CA PHE A 391 31.04 -37.97 1.81
C PHE A 391 32.20 -37.92 0.83
N ASP A 392 31.97 -38.38 -0.39
CA ASP A 392 32.85 -38.12 -1.55
C ASP A 392 32.62 -36.69 -2.06
N LEU A 393 33.65 -35.85 -2.04
CA LEU A 393 33.55 -34.45 -2.44
C LEU A 393 33.43 -34.24 -3.95
N LYS A 394 33.89 -35.20 -4.77
CA LYS A 394 33.81 -35.13 -6.24
C LYS A 394 32.45 -35.61 -6.74
N ARG A 395 31.98 -36.73 -6.19
CA ARG A 395 30.72 -37.37 -6.63
C ARG A 395 29.49 -36.86 -5.88
N ALA A 396 29.68 -36.14 -4.77
CA ALA A 396 28.63 -35.69 -3.87
C ALA A 396 27.71 -36.84 -3.43
N THR A 397 28.30 -37.97 -3.03
CA THR A 397 27.57 -39.15 -2.57
C THR A 397 28.03 -39.56 -1.16
N VAL A 398 27.11 -40.09 -0.36
CA VAL A 398 27.44 -40.73 0.92
C VAL A 398 28.23 -42.01 0.63
N LEU A 399 29.45 -42.10 1.14
CA LEU A 399 30.26 -43.32 1.06
C LEU A 399 29.85 -44.32 2.15
N MET A 400 29.60 -43.82 3.36
CA MET A 400 29.23 -44.63 4.52
C MET A 400 28.67 -43.78 5.67
N ARG A 401 27.88 -44.42 6.54
CA ARG A 401 27.34 -43.88 7.78
C ARG A 401 27.78 -44.78 8.93
N VAL A 402 28.33 -44.20 9.99
CA VAL A 402 28.83 -44.93 11.16
C VAL A 402 28.07 -44.45 12.39
N PRO A 403 26.96 -45.13 12.76
CA PRO A 403 26.20 -44.80 13.96
C PRO A 403 26.87 -45.37 15.21
N ILE A 404 26.88 -44.60 16.29
CA ILE A 404 27.39 -44.98 17.61
C ILE A 404 26.37 -44.55 18.66
N ASN A 405 25.79 -45.54 19.34
CA ASN A 405 24.87 -45.31 20.44
C ASN A 405 25.65 -45.17 21.75
N HIS A 406 25.26 -44.21 22.59
CA HIS A 406 25.88 -44.00 23.89
C HIS A 406 24.88 -43.42 24.92
N ASP A 407 25.13 -43.68 26.21
CA ASP A 407 24.24 -43.35 27.33
C ASP A 407 24.70 -42.09 28.10
N GLY A 408 25.33 -41.15 27.40
CA GLY A 408 26.01 -39.99 27.99
C GLY A 408 25.93 -38.71 27.15
N ARG A 409 26.60 -37.65 27.59
CA ARG A 409 26.83 -36.44 26.79
C ARG A 409 28.21 -36.54 26.12
N ALA A 410 28.23 -36.54 24.80
CA ALA A 410 29.48 -36.50 24.06
C ALA A 410 30.21 -35.16 24.26
N SER A 411 31.54 -35.22 24.34
CA SER A 411 32.40 -34.05 24.30
C SER A 411 32.23 -33.37 22.95
N ARG A 412 32.33 -32.03 22.94
CA ARG A 412 32.34 -31.25 21.70
C ARG A 412 33.74 -31.14 21.10
N GLU A 413 34.65 -31.99 21.53
CA GLU A 413 36.05 -32.04 21.08
C GLU A 413 36.25 -33.34 20.32
N PHE A 414 36.20 -33.24 18.99
CA PHE A 414 36.45 -34.37 18.10
C PHE A 414 37.83 -34.21 17.48
N VAL A 415 38.64 -35.25 17.59
CA VAL A 415 39.96 -35.30 16.98
C VAL A 415 39.90 -36.26 15.79
N VAL A 416 39.92 -35.72 14.58
CA VAL A 416 39.88 -36.50 13.33
C VAL A 416 41.23 -36.41 12.64
N ARG A 417 41.90 -37.54 12.41
CA ARG A 417 43.26 -37.61 11.88
C ARG A 417 43.40 -38.68 10.81
N PRO A 418 43.98 -38.41 9.63
CA PRO A 418 44.45 -39.45 8.73
C PRO A 418 45.76 -40.03 9.26
N LEU A 419 45.96 -41.34 9.12
CA LEU A 419 47.19 -41.99 9.55
C LEU A 419 48.35 -41.62 8.63
N ARG A 420 49.49 -41.26 9.23
CA ARG A 420 50.72 -40.91 8.49
C ARG A 420 51.23 -42.04 7.60
N ALA A 421 51.02 -43.29 8.03
CA ALA A 421 51.44 -44.50 7.32
C ALA A 421 50.47 -44.92 6.19
N ASP A 422 49.19 -44.53 6.27
CA ASP A 422 48.17 -44.88 5.27
C ASP A 422 47.11 -43.77 5.19
N ARG A 423 47.14 -43.00 4.11
CA ARG A 423 46.24 -41.87 3.88
C ARG A 423 44.78 -42.27 3.66
N ASN A 424 44.49 -43.54 3.40
CA ASN A 424 43.11 -44.03 3.27
C ASN A 424 42.49 -44.38 4.62
N ARG A 425 43.24 -44.33 5.72
CA ARG A 425 42.77 -44.67 7.05
C ARG A 425 42.64 -43.41 7.91
N ILE A 426 41.42 -43.16 8.40
CA ILE A 426 41.12 -42.05 9.30
C ILE A 426 40.82 -42.60 10.68
N LEU A 427 41.47 -42.05 11.70
CA LEU A 427 41.17 -42.27 13.11
C LEU A 427 40.36 -41.08 13.63
N ILE A 428 39.25 -41.36 14.30
CA ILE A 428 38.44 -40.37 15.00
C ILE A 428 38.39 -40.71 16.48
N GLU A 429 38.61 -39.71 17.31
CA GLU A 429 38.57 -39.81 18.77
C GLU A 429 37.58 -38.78 19.32
N PHE A 430 36.76 -39.21 20.30
CA PHE A 430 35.90 -38.34 21.09
C PHE A 430 35.57 -39.01 22.43
N ALA A 431 35.28 -38.21 23.45
CA ALA A 431 34.91 -38.69 24.77
C ALA A 431 33.39 -38.57 24.99
N VAL A 432 32.81 -39.48 25.77
CA VAL A 432 31.43 -39.40 26.22
C VAL A 432 31.42 -39.48 27.74
N ARG A 433 30.84 -38.48 28.40
CA ARG A 433 30.67 -38.47 29.86
C ARG A 433 29.30 -39.00 30.24
N GLU A 434 29.23 -39.88 31.22
CA GLU A 434 27.96 -40.41 31.72
C GLU A 434 27.08 -39.31 32.33
N ILE A 435 25.75 -39.49 32.30
CA ILE A 435 24.81 -38.51 32.85
C ILE A 435 24.77 -38.60 34.38
N GLU A 436 24.93 -39.80 34.93
CA GLU A 436 24.90 -40.12 36.37
C GLU A 436 26.22 -40.79 36.77
N GLY A 437 27.33 -40.06 36.70
CA GLY A 437 28.67 -40.57 37.02
C GLY A 437 29.76 -39.55 36.71
N ASP A 438 30.97 -39.75 37.24
CA ASP A 438 32.15 -38.96 36.83
C ASP A 438 32.97 -39.65 35.72
N ASP A 439 32.65 -40.91 35.43
CA ASP A 439 33.35 -41.71 34.43
C ASP A 439 33.12 -41.16 33.01
N SER A 440 34.21 -41.07 32.24
CA SER A 440 34.15 -40.86 30.79
C SER A 440 34.58 -42.11 30.02
N THR A 441 34.01 -42.27 28.83
CA THR A 441 34.39 -43.32 27.88
C THR A 441 34.91 -42.67 26.62
N THR A 442 36.15 -42.98 26.22
CA THR A 442 36.74 -42.51 24.98
C THR A 442 36.44 -43.49 23.87
N TYR A 443 35.87 -43.00 22.77
CA TYR A 443 35.55 -43.76 21.59
C TYR A 443 36.59 -43.52 20.51
N TYR A 444 37.16 -44.60 19.98
CA TYR A 444 38.01 -44.59 18.80
C TYR A 444 37.26 -45.20 17.61
N VAL A 445 37.20 -44.46 16.51
CA VAL A 445 36.57 -44.88 15.25
C VAL A 445 37.63 -44.93 14.17
N GLY A 446 37.98 -46.13 13.70
CA GLY A 446 38.83 -46.32 12.54
C GLY A 446 37.98 -46.46 11.27
N ILE A 447 38.23 -45.59 10.30
CA ILE A 447 37.55 -45.58 9.00
C ILE A 447 38.57 -45.93 7.91
N ASP A 448 38.32 -47.00 7.16
CA ASP A 448 39.09 -47.39 5.96
C ASP A 448 38.32 -46.94 4.71
N LEU A 449 38.80 -45.86 4.07
CA LEU A 449 38.19 -45.27 2.89
C LEU A 449 38.30 -46.18 1.65
N ALA A 450 39.32 -47.02 1.56
CA ALA A 450 39.53 -47.91 0.42
C ALA A 450 38.55 -49.10 0.46
N ARG A 451 38.34 -49.67 1.65
CA ARG A 451 37.41 -50.78 1.87
C ARG A 451 35.98 -50.33 2.18
N ARG A 452 35.78 -49.05 2.48
CA ARG A 452 34.49 -48.46 2.93
C ARG A 452 33.94 -49.13 4.19
N THR A 453 34.84 -49.46 5.11
CA THR A 453 34.52 -50.11 6.38
C THR A 453 34.89 -49.19 7.53
N ALA A 454 34.11 -49.23 8.61
CA ALA A 454 34.42 -48.53 9.85
C ALA A 454 34.32 -49.48 11.02
N ARG A 455 35.19 -49.26 12.00
CA ARG A 455 35.28 -50.02 13.23
C ARG A 455 35.27 -49.05 14.39
N THR A 456 34.49 -49.38 15.41
CA THR A 456 34.38 -48.59 16.64
C THR A 456 34.94 -49.42 17.78
N SER A 457 35.70 -48.76 18.65
CA SER A 457 36.23 -49.34 19.89
C SER A 457 35.99 -48.34 21.01
N ALA A 458 35.19 -48.74 21.99
CA ALA A 458 34.96 -47.97 23.21
C ALA A 458 36.00 -48.39 24.26
N ILE A 459 36.69 -47.42 24.85
CA ILE A 459 37.70 -47.64 25.88
C ILE A 459 37.30 -46.77 27.07
N ARG A 460 37.13 -47.40 28.23
CA ARG A 460 36.81 -46.70 29.48
C ARG A 460 38.06 -45.95 29.98
N GLU A 461 37.86 -44.82 30.67
CA GLU A 461 38.93 -43.95 31.17
C GLU A 461 39.89 -44.63 32.17
N ASP A 462 39.46 -45.73 32.80
CA ASP A 462 40.30 -46.58 33.66
C ASP A 462 41.34 -47.41 32.88
N ILE A 463 41.26 -47.41 31.54
CA ILE A 463 42.19 -48.09 30.64
C ILE A 463 43.00 -47.04 29.88
N ASP A 464 44.28 -46.93 30.20
CA ASP A 464 45.20 -46.01 29.54
C ASP A 464 45.64 -46.60 28.17
N LEU A 465 45.22 -45.96 27.07
CA LEU A 465 45.56 -46.33 25.70
C LEU A 465 46.74 -45.48 25.19
N ARG A 466 47.87 -46.12 24.93
CA ARG A 466 49.08 -45.44 24.42
C ARG A 466 49.45 -45.89 23.01
N PHE A 467 50.01 -44.96 22.24
CA PHE A 467 50.46 -45.20 20.86
C PHE A 467 51.97 -45.39 20.82
N HIS A 468 52.45 -46.33 20.00
CA HIS A 468 53.87 -46.48 19.74
C HIS A 468 54.38 -45.32 18.88
N SER A 469 55.62 -44.88 19.11
CA SER A 469 56.30 -43.85 18.29
C SER A 469 56.34 -44.10 16.78
N ASN A 470 56.13 -45.34 16.32
CA ASN A 470 56.13 -45.69 14.89
C ASN A 470 54.71 -45.73 14.29
N CYS A 471 53.67 -45.48 15.11
CA CYS A 471 52.27 -45.48 14.72
C CYS A 471 51.80 -46.77 14.04
N GLN A 472 52.42 -47.89 14.38
CA GLN A 472 52.04 -49.21 13.89
C GLN A 472 51.40 -50.07 14.97
N ASN A 473 51.62 -49.75 16.24
CA ASN A 473 51.12 -50.49 17.39
C ASN A 473 50.49 -49.56 18.42
N LEU A 474 49.51 -50.11 19.14
CA LEU A 474 48.82 -49.50 20.27
C LEU A 474 48.85 -50.47 21.45
N ALA A 475 48.84 -49.90 22.66
CA ALA A 475 48.95 -50.65 23.90
C ALA A 475 47.88 -50.19 24.90
N TRP A 476 47.28 -51.14 25.59
CA TRP A 476 46.36 -50.88 26.70
C TRP A 476 47.04 -51.23 28.02
N PHE A 477 46.98 -50.29 28.96
CA PHE A 477 47.45 -50.45 30.32
C PHE A 477 46.23 -50.52 31.25
N ASP A 478 46.09 -51.67 31.90
CA ASP A 478 45.12 -51.86 32.97
C ASP A 478 45.75 -51.32 34.26
N ASP A 479 45.10 -50.35 34.90
CA ASP A 479 45.54 -49.73 36.15
C ASP A 479 44.81 -50.30 37.37
N GLU A 480 44.07 -51.43 37.25
CA GLU A 480 43.51 -52.11 38.43
C GLU A 480 44.63 -52.49 39.43
N ASP A 481 44.55 -51.87 40.60
CA ASP A 481 45.52 -51.86 41.69
C ASP A 481 45.52 -53.17 42.51
N ASN A 482 45.55 -54.32 41.82
CA ASN A 482 45.70 -55.62 42.45
C ASN A 482 47.01 -56.28 42.00
N ASP A 483 47.84 -56.68 42.98
CA ASP A 483 49.21 -57.21 42.91
C ASP A 483 49.46 -58.47 42.04
N ALA A 484 48.62 -58.77 41.05
CA ALA A 484 48.76 -59.89 40.13
C ALA A 484 49.22 -59.43 38.73
N LYS A 485 50.54 -59.31 38.54
CA LYS A 485 51.25 -59.15 37.25
C LYS A 485 50.62 -58.10 36.31
N LYS A 486 51.09 -56.86 36.37
CA LYS A 486 50.79 -55.83 35.36
C LYS A 486 51.11 -56.36 33.96
N THR A 487 50.09 -56.59 33.14
CA THR A 487 50.23 -56.99 31.75
C THR A 487 49.85 -55.86 30.83
N ILE A 488 50.59 -55.68 29.74
CA ILE A 488 50.25 -54.77 28.65
C ILE A 488 49.64 -55.62 27.54
N SER A 489 48.44 -55.25 27.10
CA SER A 489 47.92 -55.80 25.84
C SER A 489 48.43 -54.92 24.70
N ILE A 490 49.03 -55.53 23.68
CA ILE A 490 49.52 -54.82 22.50
C ILE A 490 48.76 -55.36 21.30
N ALA A 491 48.28 -54.45 20.45
CA ALA A 491 47.77 -54.78 19.13
C ALA A 491 48.35 -53.83 18.09
N PRO A 492 48.44 -54.25 16.83
CA PRO A 492 48.77 -53.31 15.77
C PRO A 492 47.63 -52.30 15.59
N LEU A 493 47.96 -51.09 15.16
CA LEU A 493 47.00 -50.00 14.94
C LEU A 493 45.92 -50.39 13.91
N SER A 494 46.24 -51.31 12.99
CA SER A 494 45.27 -51.92 12.06
C SER A 494 44.10 -52.63 12.77
N TYR A 495 44.24 -53.00 14.05
CA TYR A 495 43.14 -53.54 14.87
C TYR A 495 41.94 -52.61 14.95
N LEU A 496 42.14 -51.29 14.89
CA LEU A 496 41.05 -50.31 14.85
C LEU A 496 40.34 -50.25 13.48
N PHE A 497 40.81 -51.00 12.48
CA PHE A 497 40.30 -50.98 11.11
C PHE A 497 39.89 -52.38 10.57
N GLU A 498 40.39 -53.47 11.16
CA GLU A 498 40.25 -54.84 10.64
C GLU A 498 39.80 -55.85 11.74
N ASP A 499 38.99 -56.83 11.36
CA ASP A 499 38.23 -57.71 12.26
C ASP A 499 39.04 -58.80 12.98
N ALA A 500 40.27 -59.08 12.53
CA ALA A 500 40.96 -60.33 12.87
C ALA A 500 42.45 -60.13 13.09
N ILE A 501 42.82 -59.34 14.11
CA ILE A 501 44.21 -59.20 14.51
C ILE A 501 44.37 -59.55 15.99
N GLU A 502 45.18 -60.58 16.26
CA GLU A 502 45.39 -61.12 17.59
C GLU A 502 45.99 -60.06 18.53
N ARG A 503 45.34 -59.88 19.68
CA ARG A 503 45.90 -59.12 20.81
C ARG A 503 46.96 -59.98 21.46
N ARG A 504 48.13 -59.41 21.70
CA ARG A 504 49.21 -60.09 22.43
C ARG A 504 49.35 -59.47 23.81
N THR A 505 49.12 -60.26 24.84
CA THR A 505 49.36 -59.87 26.23
C THR A 505 50.81 -60.16 26.60
N VAL A 506 51.52 -59.15 27.08
CA VAL A 506 52.95 -59.20 27.43
C VAL A 506 53.13 -58.67 28.86
N PRO A 507 54.03 -59.22 29.69
CA PRO A 507 54.35 -58.64 31.00
C PRO A 507 54.88 -57.19 30.86
N ARG A 508 54.41 -56.28 31.72
CA ARG A 508 54.78 -54.85 31.74
C ARG A 508 56.26 -54.69 32.17
N HIS A 509 57.16 -54.55 31.20
CA HIS A 509 58.56 -54.15 31.44
C HIS A 509 58.77 -52.65 31.17
N GLU A 510 59.73 -52.04 31.89
CA GLU A 510 60.01 -50.60 31.85
C GLU A 510 60.43 -50.10 30.45
N ASP A 511 61.17 -50.92 29.70
CA ASP A 511 61.61 -50.60 28.33
C ASP A 511 60.47 -50.65 27.30
N THR A 512 59.55 -51.61 27.44
CA THR A 512 58.33 -51.66 26.61
C THR A 512 57.41 -50.49 26.90
N SER A 513 57.33 -50.01 28.14
CA SER A 513 56.47 -48.87 28.51
C SER A 513 57.00 -47.53 27.99
N LYS A 514 58.30 -47.35 27.79
CA LYS A 514 58.90 -46.10 27.27
C LYS A 514 58.65 -45.84 25.79
N SER A 515 58.32 -46.89 25.03
CA SER A 515 58.08 -46.80 23.58
C SER A 515 56.64 -46.42 23.23
N TYR A 516 55.74 -46.39 24.23
CA TYR A 516 54.34 -46.01 24.10
C TYR A 516 54.05 -44.82 25.04
N SER A 517 53.54 -43.73 24.47
CA SER A 517 53.20 -42.51 25.20
C SER A 517 51.91 -41.92 24.65
N ASP A 518 51.18 -41.20 25.49
CA ASP A 518 50.00 -40.42 25.10
C ASP A 518 50.37 -39.26 24.19
N ASP A 519 51.57 -38.69 24.37
CA ASP A 519 52.06 -37.59 23.52
C ASP A 519 52.37 -38.08 22.09
N LEU A 520 52.81 -39.34 21.95
CA LEU A 520 53.17 -39.94 20.66
C LEU A 520 51.96 -40.21 19.76
N HIS A 521 50.75 -40.26 20.32
CA HIS A 521 49.50 -40.30 19.57
C HIS A 521 49.34 -39.09 18.63
N GLN A 522 49.83 -37.92 19.04
CA GLN A 522 49.78 -36.68 18.25
C GLN A 522 50.67 -36.75 17.01
N ASP A 523 51.70 -37.60 17.02
CA ASP A 523 52.65 -37.76 15.92
C ASP A 523 52.14 -38.70 14.80
N CYS A 524 51.04 -39.43 15.04
CA CYS A 524 50.52 -40.45 14.14
C CYS A 524 49.68 -39.92 12.98
N GLY A 525 49.26 -38.66 13.02
CA GLY A 525 48.48 -38.04 11.97
C GLY A 525 48.21 -36.58 12.28
N THR A 526 48.09 -35.76 11.24
CA THR A 526 47.73 -34.35 11.38
C THR A 526 46.22 -34.21 11.51
N THR A 527 45.73 -33.46 12.49
CA THR A 527 44.29 -33.18 12.61
C THR A 527 43.76 -32.58 11.31
N LEU A 528 42.66 -33.13 10.81
CA LEU A 528 41.98 -32.60 9.62
C LEU A 528 41.49 -31.18 9.86
N GLU A 529 41.41 -30.42 8.77
CA GLU A 529 40.84 -29.08 8.79
C GLU A 529 39.37 -29.13 9.20
N VAL A 530 39.04 -28.46 10.31
CA VAL A 530 37.67 -28.24 10.75
C VAL A 530 37.04 -27.17 9.88
N LEU A 531 35.97 -27.52 9.18
CA LEU A 531 35.13 -26.58 8.45
C LEU A 531 33.91 -26.20 9.30
N GLY A 532 33.64 -24.90 9.39
CA GLY A 532 32.42 -24.39 10.00
C GLY A 532 31.19 -24.58 9.13
N ILE A 533 30.03 -24.81 9.74
CA ILE A 533 28.75 -24.88 9.04
C ILE A 533 28.29 -23.44 8.72
N SER A 534 28.34 -23.07 7.45
CA SER A 534 27.96 -21.71 7.04
C SER A 534 26.46 -21.58 6.90
N ARG A 535 25.86 -20.54 7.48
CA ARG A 535 24.46 -20.20 7.19
C ARG A 535 24.39 -19.36 5.92
N LEU A 536 23.65 -19.84 4.93
CA LEU A 536 23.54 -19.14 3.66
C LEU A 536 22.44 -18.07 3.74
N GLN A 537 22.89 -16.81 3.87
CA GLN A 537 22.13 -15.54 3.84
C GLN A 537 21.39 -15.24 2.53
N PHE A 538 20.21 -15.82 2.32
CA PHE A 538 19.17 -15.44 1.34
C PHE A 538 18.39 -14.12 1.54
N PRO A 539 18.37 -13.09 0.65
CA PRO A 539 19.28 -12.68 -0.44
C PRO A 539 20.55 -11.97 0.07
N ARG A 540 21.63 -12.00 -0.72
CA ARG A 540 22.78 -11.09 -0.54
C ARG A 540 22.71 -9.91 -1.51
N SER A 541 23.06 -8.74 -1.00
CA SER A 541 23.14 -7.52 -1.80
C SER A 541 24.49 -7.37 -2.50
N VAL A 542 24.44 -6.76 -3.68
CA VAL A 542 25.60 -6.24 -4.40
C VAL A 542 25.74 -4.76 -4.02
N PRO A 543 26.93 -4.30 -3.56
CA PRO A 543 27.16 -2.89 -3.34
C PRO A 543 26.94 -2.10 -4.63
N GLU A 544 26.23 -0.97 -4.53
CA GLU A 544 25.86 -0.14 -5.69
C GLU A 544 27.06 0.21 -6.59
N GLN A 545 28.24 0.37 -5.99
CA GLN A 545 29.49 0.69 -6.69
C GLN A 545 29.87 -0.33 -7.78
N LYS A 546 29.49 -1.61 -7.62
CA LYS A 546 29.81 -2.66 -8.60
C LYS A 546 28.95 -2.61 -9.86
N LEU A 547 27.89 -1.80 -9.87
CA LEU A 547 27.03 -1.60 -11.05
C LEU A 547 27.61 -0.57 -12.04
N PHE A 548 28.72 0.07 -11.68
CA PHE A 548 29.42 1.06 -12.50
C PHE A 548 30.59 0.44 -13.25
N GLN A 549 30.76 0.81 -14.51
CA GLN A 549 31.86 0.39 -15.36
C GLN A 549 32.50 1.59 -16.05
N ILE A 550 33.81 1.54 -16.27
CA ILE A 550 34.54 2.56 -17.03
C ILE A 550 34.32 2.30 -18.52
N VAL A 551 33.92 3.33 -19.25
CA VAL A 551 33.85 3.34 -20.70
C VAL A 551 34.96 4.27 -21.17
N GLN A 552 36.08 3.75 -21.68
CA GLN A 552 37.25 4.57 -22.07
C GLN A 552 36.88 5.69 -23.08
N ALA A 553 37.58 6.83 -22.95
CA ALA A 553 37.16 8.20 -23.25
C ALA A 553 36.92 8.57 -24.74
N PRO A 554 36.16 9.65 -25.03
CA PRO A 554 36.48 10.47 -26.18
C PRO A 554 37.87 11.08 -25.99
N THR A 555 38.69 11.06 -27.04
CA THR A 555 39.87 11.92 -27.17
C THR A 555 39.49 13.36 -26.87
N MET A 556 39.78 13.84 -25.67
CA MET A 556 39.86 15.28 -25.43
C MET A 556 41.20 15.70 -26.04
N GLU A 557 41.14 16.31 -27.23
CA GLU A 557 42.17 17.27 -27.59
C GLU A 557 42.34 18.22 -26.41
N ASN A 558 43.58 18.37 -25.96
CA ASN A 558 43.97 19.38 -24.99
C ASN A 558 43.60 20.76 -25.55
N GLU A 559 42.39 21.22 -25.31
CA GLU A 559 42.05 22.64 -25.37
C GLU A 559 41.99 23.14 -23.93
N ALA A 560 43.18 23.20 -23.33
CA ALA A 560 43.50 24.33 -22.47
C ALA A 560 43.60 25.58 -23.37
N ALA A 561 42.45 26.07 -23.82
CA ALA A 561 42.32 27.40 -24.39
C ALA A 561 41.31 28.12 -23.50
N GLU A 562 41.68 29.33 -23.07
CA GLU A 562 40.80 30.32 -22.45
C GLU A 562 39.75 30.80 -23.46
N ASP A 563 38.96 29.89 -24.05
CA ASP A 563 37.93 30.20 -25.02
C ASP A 563 36.63 30.55 -24.29
N ALA A 564 36.17 31.78 -24.49
CA ALA A 564 35.12 32.48 -23.73
C ALA A 564 33.69 31.92 -23.86
N CYS A 565 33.50 30.69 -24.35
CA CYS A 565 32.19 30.13 -24.71
C CYS A 565 31.88 28.80 -24.01
N THR A 566 31.11 28.84 -22.91
CA THR A 566 30.56 27.63 -22.25
C THR A 566 29.20 27.24 -22.83
N PRO A 567 28.92 25.94 -23.07
CA PRO A 567 27.58 25.47 -23.47
C PRO A 567 26.53 25.85 -22.43
N ASP A 568 25.34 26.29 -22.87
CA ASP A 568 24.22 26.55 -21.96
C ASP A 568 23.58 25.23 -21.57
N HIS A 569 23.86 24.77 -20.35
CA HIS A 569 23.35 23.50 -19.82
C HIS A 569 21.81 23.44 -19.77
N ASN A 570 21.12 24.59 -19.79
CA ASN A 570 19.65 24.67 -19.81
C ASN A 570 19.04 24.26 -21.17
N LEU A 571 19.86 24.23 -22.23
CA LEU A 571 19.48 23.72 -23.56
C LEU A 571 19.63 22.20 -23.67
N GLY A 572 19.96 21.48 -22.59
CA GLY A 572 20.02 20.02 -22.58
C GLY A 572 21.32 19.43 -23.13
N THR A 573 21.46 18.11 -22.96
CA THR A 573 22.72 17.36 -23.18
C THR A 573 23.07 17.15 -24.65
N ASP A 574 22.14 17.44 -25.57
CA ASP A 574 22.33 17.37 -27.02
C ASP A 574 22.85 18.68 -27.63
N THR A 575 23.20 19.66 -26.80
CA THR A 575 23.67 20.97 -27.23
C THR A 575 25.16 20.93 -27.61
N ARG A 576 25.50 21.43 -28.81
CA ARG A 576 26.88 21.63 -29.27
C ARG A 576 27.18 23.10 -29.46
N VAL A 577 28.34 23.56 -28.98
CA VAL A 577 28.86 24.91 -29.27
C VAL A 577 29.52 24.90 -30.64
N VAL A 578 29.18 25.87 -31.48
CA VAL A 578 29.82 26.10 -32.77
C VAL A 578 31.10 26.89 -32.52
N LYS A 579 32.25 26.21 -32.61
CA LYS A 579 33.56 26.84 -32.42
C LYS A 579 34.07 27.57 -33.67
N ASP A 580 33.76 27.04 -34.85
CA ASP A 580 34.15 27.62 -36.13
C ASP A 580 32.93 28.22 -36.84
N MET A 581 32.86 29.56 -36.88
CA MET A 581 31.79 30.29 -37.55
C MET A 581 31.74 30.06 -39.07
N THR A 582 32.85 29.67 -39.70
CA THR A 582 32.88 29.36 -41.14
C THR A 582 32.16 28.06 -41.48
N SER A 583 31.84 27.25 -40.46
CA SER A 583 31.02 26.05 -40.62
C SER A 583 29.53 26.34 -40.86
N LEU A 584 29.08 27.57 -40.60
CA LEU A 584 27.69 28.00 -40.77
C LEU A 584 27.49 28.82 -42.05
N ASP A 585 26.44 28.51 -42.80
CA ASP A 585 26.00 29.27 -43.97
C ASP A 585 24.76 30.11 -43.61
N LEU A 586 24.96 31.44 -43.58
CA LEU A 586 23.93 32.45 -43.28
C LEU A 586 23.24 33.00 -44.53
N THR A 587 23.56 32.52 -45.74
CA THR A 587 22.99 33.08 -46.98
C THR A 587 21.49 32.83 -47.11
N SER A 588 21.00 31.70 -46.59
CA SER A 588 19.58 31.33 -46.54
C SER A 588 18.83 31.91 -45.35
N MET A 589 19.49 32.72 -44.52
CA MET A 589 18.90 33.26 -43.29
C MET A 589 17.76 34.23 -43.60
N SER A 590 16.62 34.06 -42.92
CA SER A 590 15.47 34.97 -43.01
C SER A 590 14.94 35.30 -41.62
N LEU A 591 14.43 36.52 -41.43
CA LEU A 591 13.83 36.94 -40.16
C LEU A 591 12.31 36.80 -40.17
N ILE A 592 11.74 36.40 -39.03
CA ILE A 592 10.30 36.40 -38.81
C ILE A 592 9.78 37.84 -38.83
N LYS A 593 8.58 38.07 -39.40
CA LYS A 593 7.97 39.41 -39.47
C LYS A 593 7.77 39.99 -38.06
N GLY A 594 8.24 41.23 -37.85
CA GLY A 594 8.07 41.96 -36.58
C GLY A 594 9.34 42.16 -35.75
N THR A 595 10.51 41.69 -36.20
CA THR A 595 11.80 41.93 -35.54
C THR A 595 12.30 43.36 -35.75
N SER A 596 12.82 44.01 -34.71
CA SER A 596 13.33 45.40 -34.74
C SER A 596 14.68 45.57 -35.44
N THR A 597 15.41 44.48 -35.65
CA THR A 597 16.77 44.47 -36.24
C THR A 597 16.70 44.07 -37.72
N SER A 598 17.56 44.68 -38.55
CA SER A 598 17.68 44.31 -39.98
C SER A 598 18.37 42.95 -40.15
N LEU A 599 18.08 42.25 -41.25
CA LEU A 599 18.68 40.94 -41.55
C LEU A 599 20.22 41.00 -41.61
N GLU A 600 20.76 42.05 -42.22
CA GLU A 600 22.21 42.21 -42.36
C GLU A 600 22.89 42.55 -41.02
N GLN A 601 22.24 43.32 -40.16
CA GLN A 601 22.74 43.56 -38.81
C GLN A 601 22.74 42.28 -37.98
N ALA A 602 21.67 41.49 -38.04
CA ALA A 602 21.59 40.21 -37.32
C ALA A 602 22.66 39.21 -37.78
N LYS A 603 22.99 39.16 -39.08
CA LYS A 603 24.10 38.34 -39.60
C LYS A 603 25.45 38.79 -39.05
N SER A 604 25.71 40.11 -39.03
CA SER A 604 26.93 40.68 -38.45
C SER A 604 27.04 40.34 -36.96
N ASP A 605 25.97 40.56 -36.19
CA ASP A 605 25.98 40.32 -34.74
C ASP A 605 26.20 38.85 -34.38
N ILE A 606 25.65 37.91 -35.18
CA ILE A 606 25.90 36.47 -35.00
C ILE A 606 27.38 36.15 -35.25
N GLN A 607 28.02 36.82 -36.23
CA GLN A 607 29.44 36.64 -36.56
C GLN A 607 30.39 37.31 -35.56
N ASP A 608 30.00 38.47 -35.03
CA ASP A 608 30.85 39.33 -34.18
C ASP A 608 30.74 39.02 -32.69
N MET A 609 29.57 38.57 -32.20
CA MET A 609 29.27 38.44 -30.76
C MET A 609 28.85 37.04 -30.32
N GLY A 610 28.64 36.09 -31.24
CA GLY A 610 28.00 34.82 -30.93
C GLY A 610 28.96 33.76 -30.40
N CYS A 611 28.60 33.13 -29.29
CA CYS A 611 28.96 31.74 -29.00
C CYS A 611 27.78 30.87 -29.43
N PRO A 612 27.57 30.57 -30.72
CA PRO A 612 26.33 29.98 -31.16
C PRO A 612 26.25 28.53 -30.72
N GLN A 613 25.07 28.10 -30.34
CA GLN A 613 24.84 26.77 -29.82
C GLN A 613 23.75 26.11 -30.63
N ILE A 614 23.98 24.87 -31.05
CA ILE A 614 23.00 24.07 -31.78
C ILE A 614 22.42 23.04 -30.84
N PHE A 615 21.09 23.02 -30.74
CA PHE A 615 20.33 22.07 -29.92
C PHE A 615 19.20 21.45 -30.75
N SER A 616 18.71 20.28 -30.34
CA SER A 616 17.63 19.60 -31.04
C SER A 616 16.26 20.06 -30.54
N GLY A 617 15.33 20.25 -31.48
CA GLY A 617 13.92 20.50 -31.22
C GLY A 617 13.03 19.36 -31.72
N SER A 618 11.73 19.63 -31.80
CA SER A 618 10.71 18.63 -32.14
C SER A 618 10.89 18.07 -33.56
N LYS A 619 10.50 16.80 -33.75
CA LYS A 619 10.54 16.09 -35.05
C LYS A 619 11.93 16.04 -35.72
N GLY A 620 13.00 16.06 -34.93
CA GLY A 620 14.39 15.95 -35.43
C GLY A 620 14.93 17.23 -36.07
N LYS A 621 14.24 18.37 -35.90
CA LYS A 621 14.75 19.67 -36.32
C LYS A 621 15.89 20.12 -35.40
N GLN A 622 16.85 20.85 -35.95
CA GLN A 622 17.92 21.49 -35.18
C GLN A 622 17.72 23.00 -35.14
N TYR A 623 18.11 23.61 -34.03
CA TYR A 623 17.98 25.04 -33.81
C TYR A 623 19.31 25.62 -33.37
N LEU A 624 19.67 26.77 -33.92
CA LEU A 624 20.82 27.57 -33.54
C LEU A 624 20.35 28.69 -32.60
N ALA A 625 20.90 28.78 -31.40
CA ALA A 625 20.69 29.88 -30.48
C ALA A 625 21.98 30.68 -30.25
N THR A 626 21.89 32.01 -30.28
CA THR A 626 22.97 32.90 -29.86
C THR A 626 22.43 34.19 -29.25
N ALA A 627 23.25 34.89 -28.47
CA ALA A 627 22.92 36.22 -27.97
C ALA A 627 23.47 37.28 -28.93
N ILE A 628 22.71 38.36 -29.12
CA ILE A 628 23.12 39.57 -29.87
C ILE A 628 22.78 40.81 -29.06
N ALA A 629 23.48 41.92 -29.32
CA ALA A 629 23.11 43.23 -28.78
C ALA A 629 21.99 43.85 -29.61
N VAL A 630 20.90 44.29 -28.97
CA VAL A 630 19.74 44.91 -29.66
C VAL A 630 19.60 46.40 -29.30
N GLY A 631 20.35 46.88 -28.29
CA GLY A 631 20.44 48.29 -27.89
C GLY A 631 21.36 48.51 -26.69
N GLN A 632 21.43 49.75 -26.17
CA GLN A 632 22.34 50.12 -25.06
C GLN A 632 22.08 49.37 -23.73
N TRP A 633 20.88 48.81 -23.53
CA TRP A 633 20.47 48.11 -22.30
C TRP A 633 19.63 46.85 -22.55
N MET A 634 19.51 46.44 -23.83
CA MET A 634 18.70 45.33 -24.29
C MET A 634 19.56 44.38 -25.12
N TYR A 635 19.52 43.10 -24.75
CA TYR A 635 20.11 42.03 -25.55
C TYR A 635 18.98 41.26 -26.22
N GLY A 636 19.31 40.40 -27.17
CA GLY A 636 18.34 39.55 -27.85
C GLY A 636 18.87 38.14 -27.99
N ARG A 637 18.01 37.14 -27.79
CA ARG A 637 18.29 35.77 -28.19
C ARG A 637 17.82 35.60 -29.63
N VAL A 638 18.75 35.27 -30.51
CA VAL A 638 18.44 34.81 -31.86
C VAL A 638 18.25 33.30 -31.77
N ILE A 639 17.09 32.81 -32.21
CA ILE A 639 16.82 31.38 -32.37
C ILE A 639 16.49 31.13 -33.84
N CYS A 640 17.30 30.30 -34.50
CA CYS A 640 17.16 29.98 -35.91
C CYS A 640 16.89 28.50 -36.12
N GLU A 641 15.95 28.17 -37.00
CA GLU A 641 15.77 26.82 -37.52
C GLU A 641 16.89 26.49 -38.52
N MET A 642 17.56 25.36 -38.31
CA MET A 642 18.57 24.83 -39.24
C MET A 642 17.88 24.07 -40.38
N ILE A 643 18.27 24.34 -41.64
CA ILE A 643 17.78 23.61 -42.82
C ILE A 643 18.51 22.27 -42.94
N ASP A 644 19.82 22.27 -42.65
CA ASP A 644 20.68 21.11 -42.54
C ASP A 644 21.82 21.41 -41.54
N GLU A 645 22.86 20.57 -41.48
CA GLU A 645 23.95 20.70 -40.51
C GLU A 645 24.76 22.01 -40.60
N ARG A 646 24.67 22.74 -41.72
CA ARG A 646 25.43 23.98 -41.97
C ARG A 646 24.55 25.20 -42.28
N ARG A 647 23.42 25.03 -42.96
CA ARG A 647 22.59 26.15 -43.45
C ARG A 647 21.58 26.63 -42.42
N VAL A 648 21.66 27.92 -42.10
CA VAL A 648 20.73 28.61 -41.20
C VAL A 648 19.52 29.12 -41.99
N GLY A 649 18.32 28.77 -41.55
CA GLY A 649 17.07 29.12 -42.21
C GLY A 649 16.34 30.29 -41.53
N ARG A 650 15.16 30.01 -41.01
CA ARG A 650 14.27 31.04 -40.44
C ARG A 650 14.65 31.34 -38.98
N CYS A 651 14.81 32.62 -38.66
CA CYS A 651 15.27 33.12 -37.37
C CYS A 651 14.26 34.08 -36.71
N GLY A 652 14.05 33.91 -35.42
CA GLY A 652 13.40 34.89 -34.55
C GLY A 652 14.42 35.60 -33.67
N ILE A 653 14.19 36.89 -33.40
CA ILE A 653 14.98 37.68 -32.45
C ILE A 653 14.07 38.04 -31.29
N TYR A 654 14.44 37.60 -30.10
CA TYR A 654 13.63 37.77 -28.89
C TYR A 654 14.40 38.66 -27.90
N PRO A 655 13.99 39.93 -27.72
CA PRO A 655 14.68 40.86 -26.85
C PRO A 655 14.48 40.48 -25.37
N PHE A 656 15.48 40.75 -24.55
CA PHE A 656 15.45 40.64 -23.09
C PHE A 656 16.29 41.78 -22.46
N ALA A 657 15.95 42.16 -21.24
CA ALA A 657 16.70 43.16 -20.49
C ALA A 657 18.08 42.63 -20.10
N SER A 658 19.11 43.47 -20.11
CA SER A 658 20.47 43.07 -19.71
C SER A 658 20.54 42.42 -18.31
N GLU A 659 19.64 42.78 -17.40
CA GLU A 659 19.50 42.20 -16.06
C GLU A 659 18.84 40.81 -16.06
N GLY A 660 18.10 40.45 -17.12
CA GLY A 660 17.39 39.19 -17.27
C GLY A 660 18.27 37.95 -17.46
N GLY A 661 19.59 38.14 -17.62
CA GLY A 661 20.57 37.06 -17.80
C GLY A 661 20.48 36.33 -19.14
N GLY A 662 19.37 36.43 -19.87
CA GLY A 662 19.19 35.85 -21.21
C GLY A 662 19.22 34.33 -21.23
N SER A 663 18.94 33.66 -20.12
CA SER A 663 18.94 32.20 -20.05
C SER A 663 17.80 31.61 -20.90
N ILE A 664 18.05 30.45 -21.50
CA ILE A 664 17.08 29.76 -22.36
C ILE A 664 16.84 28.33 -21.86
N TRP A 665 15.59 27.99 -21.57
CA TRP A 665 15.18 26.63 -21.16
C TRP A 665 14.30 26.03 -22.24
N LYS A 666 14.60 24.81 -22.69
CA LYS A 666 13.76 24.12 -23.68
C LYS A 666 12.80 23.14 -23.05
N SER A 667 11.64 22.94 -23.68
CA SER A 667 10.74 21.86 -23.32
C SER A 667 11.33 20.50 -23.66
N ALA A 668 10.85 19.48 -22.96
CA ALA A 668 11.29 18.12 -23.13
C ALA A 668 10.94 17.55 -24.53
N ALA A 669 9.88 18.05 -25.17
CA ALA A 669 9.49 17.72 -26.54
C ALA A 669 10.23 18.55 -27.61
N GLY A 670 10.95 19.61 -27.21
CA GLY A 670 11.65 20.51 -28.11
C GLY A 670 10.72 21.36 -28.98
N ASP A 671 9.48 21.57 -28.53
CA ASP A 671 8.45 22.39 -29.18
C ASP A 671 8.39 23.83 -28.65
N LEU A 672 8.77 24.04 -27.38
CA LEU A 672 8.72 25.32 -26.69
C LEU A 672 10.09 25.67 -26.10
N ALA A 673 10.42 26.95 -26.06
CA ALA A 673 11.56 27.50 -25.33
C ALA A 673 11.09 28.65 -24.43
N VAL A 674 11.60 28.71 -23.21
CA VAL A 674 11.36 29.80 -22.26
C VAL A 674 12.62 30.65 -22.20
N LEU A 675 12.46 31.94 -22.45
CA LEU A 675 13.49 32.94 -22.36
C LEU A 675 13.34 33.71 -21.06
N GLY A 676 14.35 33.59 -20.20
CA GLY A 676 14.44 34.33 -18.95
C GLY A 676 14.67 35.81 -19.22
N ASP A 677 13.93 36.64 -18.49
CA ASP A 677 14.01 38.08 -18.61
C ASP A 677 13.85 38.70 -17.20
N ALA A 678 14.06 40.00 -17.10
CA ALA A 678 13.87 40.77 -15.88
C ALA A 678 12.73 41.76 -16.05
N ARG A 679 11.88 41.85 -15.03
CA ARG A 679 10.88 42.91 -14.96
C ARG A 679 11.56 44.21 -14.56
N THR A 680 11.60 45.16 -15.50
CA THR A 680 12.14 46.50 -15.25
C THR A 680 11.11 47.56 -15.69
N GLU A 681 11.35 48.83 -15.34
CA GLU A 681 10.54 49.94 -15.85
C GLU A 681 10.56 50.02 -17.38
N THR A 682 11.67 49.59 -18.01
CA THR A 682 11.89 49.61 -19.45
C THR A 682 11.47 48.31 -20.15
N ASN A 683 11.22 47.24 -19.38
CA ASN A 683 10.78 45.95 -19.89
C ASN A 683 9.75 45.30 -18.95
N PRO A 684 8.45 45.51 -19.20
CA PRO A 684 7.40 44.94 -18.34
C PRO A 684 7.17 43.45 -18.57
N GLY A 685 7.76 42.82 -19.60
CA GLY A 685 7.41 41.47 -20.05
C GLY A 685 7.86 40.32 -19.13
N GLY A 686 8.96 40.51 -18.40
CA GLY A 686 9.52 39.61 -17.37
C GLY A 686 9.95 38.19 -17.78
N PHE A 687 9.25 37.48 -18.67
CA PHE A 687 9.77 36.32 -19.41
C PHE A 687 8.94 36.07 -20.67
N THR A 688 9.51 35.32 -21.62
CA THR A 688 8.85 35.03 -22.90
C THR A 688 8.88 33.54 -23.20
N ILE A 689 7.76 33.00 -23.70
CA ILE A 689 7.70 31.64 -24.23
C ILE A 689 7.71 31.73 -25.76
N VAL A 690 8.57 30.95 -26.39
CA VAL A 690 8.72 30.86 -27.85
C VAL A 690 8.29 29.48 -28.31
N GLU A 691 7.33 29.41 -29.21
CA GLU A 691 7.02 28.18 -29.94
C GLU A 691 8.06 27.99 -31.06
N LEU A 692 8.94 27.00 -30.93
CA LEU A 692 10.10 26.81 -31.80
C LEU A 692 9.73 26.51 -33.27
N ALA A 693 8.57 25.90 -33.51
CA ALA A 693 8.13 25.53 -34.86
C ALA A 693 7.55 26.71 -35.65
N SER A 694 6.87 27.64 -34.98
CA SER A 694 6.28 28.83 -35.62
C SER A 694 7.17 30.07 -35.47
N GLY A 695 7.95 30.11 -34.39
CA GLY A 695 8.68 31.26 -33.87
C GLY A 695 7.78 32.30 -33.19
N THR A 696 6.52 31.94 -32.90
CA THR A 696 5.55 32.81 -32.22
C THR A 696 5.95 33.02 -30.76
N GLN A 697 5.85 34.26 -30.30
CA GLN A 697 6.05 34.66 -28.92
C GLN A 697 4.72 34.66 -28.16
N LEU A 698 4.72 34.02 -27.00
CA LEU A 698 3.63 34.01 -26.04
C LEU A 698 4.11 34.72 -24.77
N ALA A 699 3.46 35.81 -24.39
CA ALA A 699 3.77 36.59 -23.20
C ALA A 699 2.78 36.26 -22.06
N PRO A 700 3.24 36.18 -20.80
CA PRO A 700 2.37 36.01 -19.63
C PRO A 700 1.48 37.23 -19.42
N ASN A 701 0.20 36.98 -19.10
CA ASN A 701 -0.72 38.06 -18.68
C ASN A 701 -0.34 38.63 -17.30
N ASP A 702 0.16 37.77 -16.40
CA ASP A 702 0.60 38.12 -15.06
C ASP A 702 2.08 37.80 -14.87
N ILE A 703 2.91 38.84 -14.83
CA ILE A 703 4.36 38.72 -14.77
C ILE A 703 4.82 38.46 -13.31
N PRO A 704 5.84 37.60 -13.08
CA PRO A 704 6.43 37.44 -11.76
C PRO A 704 7.06 38.76 -11.26
N PRO A 705 7.27 38.92 -9.94
CA PRO A 705 7.76 40.17 -9.36
C PRO A 705 9.22 40.48 -9.72
N GLY A 706 10.03 39.46 -10.04
CA GLY A 706 11.46 39.61 -10.28
C GLY A 706 11.98 38.99 -11.59
N THR A 707 13.30 38.88 -11.68
CA THR A 707 14.09 38.21 -12.72
C THR A 707 13.87 36.70 -12.72
N VAL A 708 13.46 36.16 -13.86
CA VAL A 708 13.30 34.72 -14.05
C VAL A 708 14.66 34.07 -14.31
N PHE A 709 15.08 33.17 -13.41
CA PHE A 709 16.40 32.50 -13.48
C PHE A 709 16.31 30.97 -13.58
N ALA A 710 15.12 30.38 -13.55
CA ALA A 710 14.89 28.98 -13.86
C ALA A 710 13.48 28.77 -14.44
N ALA A 711 13.36 27.88 -15.42
CA ALA A 711 12.06 27.50 -15.97
C ALA A 711 12.02 26.03 -16.37
N ALA A 712 10.83 25.43 -16.35
CA ALA A 712 10.57 24.11 -16.89
C ALA A 712 9.20 24.08 -17.57
N VAL A 713 9.03 23.16 -18.52
CA VAL A 713 7.85 23.07 -19.39
C VAL A 713 7.32 21.64 -19.41
N ASP A 714 6.02 21.52 -19.18
CA ASP A 714 5.21 20.32 -19.40
C ASP A 714 4.42 20.52 -20.71
N SER A 715 4.96 19.98 -21.81
CA SER A 715 4.31 20.08 -23.12
C SER A 715 2.99 19.30 -23.19
N GLU A 716 2.80 18.24 -22.39
CA GLU A 716 1.58 17.41 -22.45
C GLU A 716 0.38 18.14 -21.83
N ARG A 717 0.60 18.82 -20.70
CA ARG A 717 -0.45 19.60 -20.02
C ARG A 717 -0.47 21.06 -20.42
N HIS A 718 0.39 21.47 -21.37
CA HIS A 718 0.60 22.86 -21.75
C HIS A 718 0.81 23.75 -20.52
N ALA A 719 1.74 23.36 -19.64
CA ALA A 719 2.03 24.08 -18.40
C ALA A 719 3.49 24.50 -18.32
N VAL A 720 3.74 25.68 -17.76
CA VAL A 720 5.09 26.23 -17.57
C VAL A 720 5.23 26.68 -16.12
N MET A 721 6.32 26.28 -15.47
CA MET A 721 6.68 26.85 -14.17
C MET A 721 7.97 27.62 -14.32
N VAL A 722 8.00 28.80 -13.71
CA VAL A 722 9.17 29.67 -13.65
C VAL A 722 9.50 29.99 -12.21
N ILE A 723 10.78 30.23 -11.95
CA ILE A 723 11.29 30.73 -10.67
C ILE A 723 11.84 32.12 -10.88
N SER A 724 11.36 33.07 -10.09
CA SER A 724 11.89 34.41 -10.00
C SER A 724 12.44 34.71 -8.62
N ASP A 725 13.31 35.71 -8.52
CA ASP A 725 13.65 36.33 -7.25
C ASP A 725 12.45 37.12 -6.70
N VAL A 726 12.46 37.32 -5.39
CA VAL A 726 11.47 38.14 -4.69
C VAL A 726 12.10 39.50 -4.44
N GLU A 727 11.53 40.53 -5.06
CA GLU A 727 12.02 41.90 -4.90
C GLU A 727 12.03 42.32 -3.42
N GLY A 728 13.18 42.83 -2.95
CA GLY A 728 13.37 43.24 -1.55
C GLY A 728 13.70 42.11 -0.57
N TYR A 729 13.73 40.84 -0.99
CA TYR A 729 14.04 39.69 -0.12
C TYR A 729 15.17 38.83 -0.72
N PRO A 730 16.45 39.16 -0.44
CA PRO A 730 17.59 38.41 -0.95
C PRO A 730 17.54 36.93 -0.56
N GLY A 731 17.67 36.04 -1.54
CA GLY A 731 17.66 34.58 -1.34
C GLY A 731 16.27 33.94 -1.30
N ALA A 732 15.19 34.73 -1.26
CA ALA A 732 13.84 34.20 -1.42
C ALA A 732 13.54 33.95 -2.90
N ALA A 733 12.75 32.91 -3.18
CA ALA A 733 12.38 32.51 -4.53
C ALA A 733 10.86 32.35 -4.64
N GLU A 734 10.27 32.88 -5.70
CA GLU A 734 8.87 32.68 -6.04
C GLU A 734 8.73 31.72 -7.21
N VAL A 735 7.93 30.68 -7.04
CA VAL A 735 7.52 29.78 -8.11
C VAL A 735 6.16 30.22 -8.62
N SER A 736 6.08 30.53 -9.92
CA SER A 736 4.85 30.87 -10.62
C SER A 736 4.51 29.80 -11.65
N ALA A 737 3.27 29.30 -11.61
CA ALA A 737 2.77 28.27 -12.50
C ALA A 737 1.77 28.84 -13.52
N TYR A 738 2.03 28.60 -14.79
CA TYR A 738 1.27 29.09 -15.94
C TYR A 738 0.68 27.94 -16.74
N ARG A 739 -0.47 28.19 -17.35
CA ARG A 739 -1.06 27.33 -18.38
C ARG A 739 -1.05 28.06 -19.72
N LEU A 740 -0.67 27.35 -20.76
CA LEU A 740 -0.67 27.83 -22.14
C LEU A 740 -2.03 27.51 -22.74
N GLU A 741 -2.81 28.54 -23.00
CA GLU A 741 -4.04 28.48 -23.81
C GLU A 741 -3.69 29.00 -25.23
N ALA A 742 -4.62 28.87 -26.19
CA ALA A 742 -4.31 29.08 -27.61
C ALA A 742 -3.63 30.43 -27.93
N ASP A 743 -4.04 31.50 -27.24
CA ASP A 743 -3.53 32.87 -27.46
C ASP A 743 -3.04 33.56 -26.17
N GLU A 744 -3.13 32.90 -25.00
CA GLU A 744 -2.84 33.51 -23.70
C GLU A 744 -2.06 32.57 -22.77
N VAL A 745 -1.16 33.16 -21.98
CA VAL A 745 -0.40 32.46 -20.92
C VAL A 745 -0.96 32.90 -19.57
N LYS A 746 -1.78 32.03 -18.98
CA LYS A 746 -2.58 32.33 -17.80
C LYS A 746 -1.93 31.83 -16.51
N LEU A 747 -1.80 32.70 -15.52
CA LEU A 747 -1.34 32.33 -14.19
C LEU A 747 -2.37 31.42 -13.51
N THR A 748 -1.90 30.28 -13.01
CA THR A 748 -2.74 29.28 -12.31
C THR A 748 -2.45 29.20 -10.82
N GLY A 749 -1.28 29.64 -10.38
CA GLY A 749 -0.91 29.67 -8.97
C GLY A 749 0.49 30.20 -8.73
N ARG A 750 0.74 30.64 -7.50
CA ARG A 750 2.05 31.10 -7.02
C ARG A 750 2.41 30.43 -5.70
N ARG A 751 3.70 30.34 -5.43
CA ARG A 751 4.23 29.88 -4.14
C ARG A 751 5.60 30.51 -3.88
N THR A 752 5.70 31.24 -2.78
CA THR A 752 6.94 31.86 -2.33
C THR A 752 7.65 30.93 -1.34
N PHE A 753 8.97 30.85 -1.45
CA PHE A 753 9.86 30.14 -0.55
C PHE A 753 10.84 31.13 0.08
N GLU A 754 10.89 31.14 1.41
CA GLU A 754 11.77 32.03 2.18
C GLU A 754 13.21 31.52 2.21
N ALA A 755 14.17 32.45 2.30
CA ALA A 755 15.58 32.15 2.55
C ALA A 755 15.79 31.64 4.00
N PRO A 756 16.82 30.85 4.30
CA PRO A 756 17.05 30.32 5.63
C PRO A 756 17.61 31.46 6.47
N TYR A 757 17.12 31.59 7.70
CA TYR A 757 17.46 32.67 8.63
C TYR A 757 18.85 32.47 9.27
N ASP A 758 19.88 32.12 8.49
CA ASP A 758 21.26 32.11 8.96
C ASP A 758 22.07 33.11 8.13
N GLY A 759 22.51 34.17 8.82
CA GLY A 759 22.99 35.42 8.23
C GLY A 759 24.23 35.30 7.34
N VAL A 760 24.46 36.41 6.62
CA VAL A 760 25.58 36.71 5.72
C VAL A 760 25.37 36.29 4.25
N LEU A 761 24.36 36.89 3.60
CA LEU A 761 24.55 37.38 2.23
C LEU A 761 24.85 38.87 2.33
N THR A 762 26.11 39.21 2.62
CA THR A 762 26.57 40.60 2.55
C THR A 762 26.40 41.10 1.12
N HIS A 763 25.68 42.22 1.00
CA HIS A 763 25.61 43.06 -0.19
C HIS A 763 27.01 43.51 -0.63
N GLU A 764 27.72 42.70 -1.41
CA GLU A 764 28.74 43.23 -2.32
C GLU A 764 28.29 42.92 -3.74
N ARG A 765 27.66 43.92 -4.37
CA ARG A 765 27.52 44.01 -5.82
C ARG A 765 28.93 44.14 -6.39
N GLY A 766 29.52 43.02 -6.81
CA GLY A 766 30.79 42.99 -7.51
C GLY A 766 31.09 41.61 -8.05
N SER A 767 31.19 41.52 -9.38
CA SER A 767 31.68 40.37 -10.15
C SER A 767 30.70 39.19 -10.34
N ALA A 768 30.30 39.01 -11.60
CA ALA A 768 29.77 37.75 -12.12
C ALA A 768 30.73 36.57 -11.78
N ASN A 769 30.18 35.36 -11.64
CA ASN A 769 30.84 34.05 -11.43
C ASN A 769 30.94 33.42 -10.02
N LYS A 770 30.47 34.03 -8.92
CA LYS A 770 30.35 33.30 -7.62
C LYS A 770 28.92 33.00 -7.14
N ASN A 771 27.89 33.58 -7.77
CA ASN A 771 26.49 33.51 -7.30
C ASN A 771 25.61 32.44 -7.98
N ASP A 772 26.09 31.70 -8.98
CA ASP A 772 25.28 30.68 -9.66
C ASP A 772 25.13 29.36 -8.88
N ALA A 773 26.05 29.07 -7.95
CA ALA A 773 26.03 27.83 -7.16
C ALA A 773 24.92 27.79 -6.09
N ALA A 774 24.29 28.92 -5.78
CA ALA A 774 23.26 29.06 -4.76
C ALA A 774 21.83 29.22 -5.34
N ARG A 775 21.69 29.25 -6.68
CA ARG A 775 20.38 29.47 -7.33
C ARG A 775 19.58 28.17 -7.42
N PRO A 776 18.27 28.17 -7.07
CA PRO A 776 17.39 27.04 -7.25
C PRO A 776 17.39 26.48 -8.68
N ARG A 777 17.23 25.17 -8.82
CA ARG A 777 17.14 24.47 -10.12
C ARG A 777 15.76 23.86 -10.32
N LEU A 778 15.23 23.94 -11.54
CA LEU A 778 13.91 23.43 -11.89
C LEU A 778 13.99 22.48 -13.08
N VAL A 779 13.36 21.31 -12.96
CA VAL A 779 13.21 20.35 -14.06
C VAL A 779 11.80 19.76 -14.08
N PHE A 780 11.33 19.31 -15.24
CA PHE A 780 10.06 18.59 -15.37
C PHE A 780 10.32 17.11 -15.66
N THR A 781 9.82 16.21 -14.79
CA THR A 781 9.99 14.75 -14.90
C THR A 781 8.94 14.01 -14.08
N GLY A 782 8.58 12.78 -14.45
CA GLY A 782 7.58 11.98 -13.71
C GLY A 782 6.20 12.62 -13.60
N GLY A 783 5.87 13.55 -14.50
CA GLY A 783 4.63 14.33 -14.48
C GLY A 783 4.55 15.31 -13.31
N ALA A 784 5.69 15.82 -12.83
CA ALA A 784 5.80 16.83 -11.79
C ALA A 784 6.95 17.81 -12.09
N PHE A 785 6.86 19.01 -11.53
CA PHE A 785 7.93 20.00 -11.55
C PHE A 785 8.79 19.79 -10.31
N VAL A 786 10.04 19.36 -10.50
CA VAL A 786 10.97 19.11 -9.40
C VAL A 786 11.94 20.26 -9.27
N LEU A 787 11.96 20.80 -8.07
CA LEU A 787 12.71 21.95 -7.63
C LEU A 787 13.79 21.51 -6.64
N SER A 788 15.03 21.90 -6.90
CA SER A 788 16.13 21.84 -5.94
C SER A 788 16.32 23.24 -5.37
N MET A 789 16.19 23.36 -4.06
CA MET A 789 16.28 24.63 -3.33
C MET A 789 17.13 24.45 -2.11
N MET A 790 17.98 25.45 -1.83
CA MET A 790 18.76 25.55 -0.58
C MET A 790 19.74 24.36 -0.45
N PRO A 791 20.70 24.35 0.47
CA PRO A 791 21.41 23.11 0.71
C PRO A 791 20.41 22.03 1.13
N ASP A 792 20.48 20.87 0.47
CA ASP A 792 19.89 19.62 0.96
C ASP A 792 18.35 19.43 0.86
N THR A 793 17.63 20.14 -0.03
CA THR A 793 16.17 19.93 -0.23
C THR A 793 15.72 19.75 -1.69
N LEU A 794 14.87 18.74 -1.94
CA LEU A 794 14.10 18.56 -3.18
C LEU A 794 12.60 18.69 -2.93
N ILE A 795 11.91 19.34 -3.85
CA ILE A 795 10.47 19.63 -3.74
C ILE A 795 9.84 19.32 -5.09
N ALA A 796 8.84 18.45 -5.14
CA ALA A 796 8.01 18.29 -6.33
C ALA A 796 6.68 19.01 -6.19
N LEU A 797 6.36 19.76 -7.23
CA LEU A 797 5.15 20.56 -7.36
C LEU A 797 4.27 19.97 -8.47
N ASP A 798 2.95 20.00 -8.27
CA ASP A 798 1.98 19.61 -9.30
C ASP A 798 1.36 20.87 -9.94
N VAL A 799 0.80 20.69 -11.12
CA VAL A 799 0.07 21.77 -11.81
C VAL A 799 -1.28 21.96 -11.14
N PRO A 800 -1.68 23.18 -10.75
CA PRO A 800 -3.02 23.44 -10.22
C PRO A 800 -4.11 22.97 -11.21
N THR A 801 -4.92 21.99 -10.81
CA THR A 801 -6.06 21.54 -11.63
C THR A 801 -7.18 22.57 -11.57
N PRO A 802 -7.88 22.87 -12.70
CA PRO A 802 -9.05 23.73 -12.66
C PRO A 802 -10.12 23.10 -11.75
N THR A 803 -10.74 23.91 -10.89
CA THR A 803 -11.78 23.45 -9.98
C THR A 803 -12.93 22.84 -10.77
N SER A 804 -13.34 21.62 -10.44
CA SER A 804 -14.50 21.00 -11.08
C SER A 804 -15.77 21.79 -10.74
N TRP A 805 -16.82 21.69 -11.56
CA TRP A 805 -18.11 22.31 -11.23
C TRP A 805 -18.69 21.79 -9.90
N PHE A 806 -18.36 20.55 -9.52
CA PHE A 806 -18.72 19.97 -8.23
C PHE A 806 -17.96 20.64 -7.08
N ASP A 807 -16.66 20.91 -7.23
CA ASP A 807 -15.86 21.61 -6.22
C ASP A 807 -16.31 23.08 -6.05
N GLN A 808 -16.72 23.72 -7.14
CA GLN A 808 -17.33 25.05 -7.10
C GLN A 808 -18.70 25.02 -6.38
N ALA A 809 -19.53 24.00 -6.62
CA ALA A 809 -20.81 23.83 -5.94
C ALA A 809 -20.63 23.48 -4.44
N ALA A 810 -19.68 22.58 -4.11
CA ALA A 810 -19.35 22.22 -2.73
C ALA A 810 -18.74 23.40 -1.97
N GLY A 811 -17.89 24.21 -2.63
CA GLY A 811 -17.40 25.48 -2.12
C GLY A 811 -18.52 26.45 -1.77
N THR A 812 -19.54 26.54 -2.63
CA THR A 812 -20.74 27.39 -2.43
C THR A 812 -21.63 26.91 -1.28
N ILE A 813 -21.72 25.60 -1.05
CA ILE A 813 -22.46 25.04 0.11
C ILE A 813 -21.65 25.22 1.40
N SER A 814 -20.32 25.08 1.34
CA SER A 814 -19.44 25.26 2.51
C SER A 814 -19.31 26.72 2.95
N SER A 815 -19.42 27.68 2.02
CA SER A 815 -19.36 29.12 2.32
C SER A 815 -20.61 29.63 3.07
N TRP A 816 -21.72 28.88 3.03
CA TRP A 816 -22.89 29.12 3.88
C TRP A 816 -22.66 28.75 5.36
N PHE A 817 -21.70 27.87 5.66
CA PHE A 817 -21.42 27.37 7.03
C PHE A 817 -20.11 27.88 7.61
N VAL A 818 -19.13 28.25 6.77
CA VAL A 818 -17.83 28.78 7.22
C VAL A 818 -17.42 29.93 6.29
N LYS A 819 -17.25 31.14 6.85
CA LYS A 819 -16.55 32.24 6.16
C LYS A 819 -15.07 31.87 6.02
N ARG A 820 -14.71 31.13 4.98
CA ARG A 820 -13.32 31.09 4.51
C ARG A 820 -13.05 32.35 3.70
N GLN A 821 -12.07 33.14 4.14
CA GLN A 821 -11.43 34.14 3.30
C GLN A 821 -10.91 33.41 2.05
N VAL A 822 -11.45 33.79 0.89
CA VAL A 822 -10.88 33.45 -0.40
C VAL A 822 -9.56 34.21 -0.49
N LEU A 823 -8.45 33.52 -0.31
CA LEU A 823 -7.15 34.02 -0.75
C LEU A 823 -7.20 34.09 -2.29
N PRO A 824 -6.97 35.25 -2.91
CA PRO A 824 -6.63 35.29 -4.33
C PRO A 824 -5.28 34.59 -4.49
N ASP A 825 -5.13 33.82 -5.57
CA ASP A 825 -3.99 32.94 -5.91
C ASP A 825 -4.09 31.53 -5.31
N ALA A 826 -4.44 30.55 -6.15
CA ALA A 826 -4.38 29.14 -5.78
C ALA A 826 -2.93 28.76 -5.47
N SER A 827 -2.66 28.31 -4.25
CA SER A 827 -1.31 27.86 -3.87
C SER A 827 -0.92 26.64 -4.69
N ILE A 828 0.30 26.64 -5.26
CA ILE A 828 0.82 25.49 -6.01
C ILE A 828 0.91 24.26 -5.08
N PRO A 829 0.22 23.15 -5.40
CA PRO A 829 0.18 21.97 -4.54
C PRO A 829 1.55 21.29 -4.45
N LEU A 830 1.94 20.94 -3.23
CA LEU A 830 3.12 20.11 -2.97
C LEU A 830 2.77 18.64 -3.24
N ARG A 831 3.55 17.97 -4.07
CA ARG A 831 3.36 16.54 -4.38
C ARG A 831 4.19 15.64 -3.45
N TRP A 832 5.46 15.97 -3.26
CA TRP A 832 6.37 15.33 -2.31
C TRP A 832 7.54 16.27 -2.01
N SER A 833 8.25 16.04 -0.92
CA SER A 833 9.48 16.76 -0.59
C SER A 833 10.46 15.83 0.11
N VAL A 834 11.74 15.95 -0.25
CA VAL A 834 12.85 15.26 0.38
C VAL A 834 13.71 16.33 1.05
N GLN A 835 13.94 16.16 2.34
CA GLN A 835 14.91 16.95 3.09
C GLN A 835 16.12 16.07 3.38
N GLN A 836 17.28 16.67 3.60
CA GLN A 836 18.51 15.97 3.94
C GLN A 836 18.98 14.99 2.84
N LEU A 837 19.31 15.52 1.65
CA LEU A 837 19.83 14.73 0.53
C LEU A 837 21.17 14.03 0.88
N ASP A 838 21.92 14.54 1.86
CA ASP A 838 23.27 14.08 2.27
C ASP A 838 24.27 14.16 1.11
N LEU A 839 24.09 15.13 0.20
CA LEU A 839 24.98 15.35 -0.94
C LEU A 839 26.01 16.44 -0.67
N GLY A 840 25.67 17.45 0.12
CA GLY A 840 26.57 18.53 0.53
C GLY A 840 25.83 19.82 0.87
N ASP A 841 26.60 20.89 1.10
CA ASP A 841 26.10 22.17 1.62
C ASP A 841 25.74 23.18 0.51
N THR A 842 25.49 22.71 -0.72
CA THR A 842 25.11 23.56 -1.85
C THR A 842 23.84 23.06 -2.52
N VAL A 843 23.24 23.90 -3.37
CA VAL A 843 22.07 23.50 -4.18
C VAL A 843 22.47 22.36 -5.10
N ALA A 844 21.69 21.27 -5.09
CA ALA A 844 21.95 20.13 -5.95
C ALA A 844 21.59 20.46 -7.40
N GLU A 845 22.49 20.15 -8.33
CA GLU A 845 22.17 20.14 -9.75
C GLU A 845 21.25 18.97 -10.06
N LEU A 846 20.27 19.21 -10.94
CA LEU A 846 19.26 18.23 -11.31
C LEU A 846 19.44 17.83 -12.76
N THR A 847 19.58 16.53 -12.99
CA THR A 847 19.53 15.95 -14.33
C THR A 847 18.30 15.06 -14.45
N ALA A 848 17.48 15.34 -15.46
CA ALA A 848 16.30 14.55 -15.79
C ALA A 848 16.18 14.42 -17.32
N ARG A 849 15.52 13.35 -17.76
CA ARG A 849 15.20 13.11 -19.17
C ARG A 849 13.70 13.11 -19.39
N SER A 850 13.28 13.66 -20.54
CA SER A 850 11.89 13.57 -21.03
C SER A 850 11.38 12.13 -21.02
N GLY A 851 10.23 11.90 -20.39
CA GLY A 851 9.61 10.57 -20.28
C GLY A 851 10.26 9.62 -19.25
N SER A 852 11.45 9.94 -18.74
CA SER A 852 12.04 9.18 -17.63
C SER A 852 11.36 9.54 -16.31
N ARG A 853 11.27 8.57 -15.42
CA ARG A 853 10.79 8.73 -14.03
C ARG A 853 11.93 8.80 -13.02
N ILE A 854 13.17 8.89 -13.52
CA ILE A 854 14.39 8.94 -12.71
C ILE A 854 14.91 10.37 -12.70
N LEU A 855 15.29 10.83 -11.51
CA LEU A 855 15.93 12.10 -11.26
C LEU A 855 17.31 11.86 -10.66
N ILE A 856 18.34 12.50 -11.22
CA ILE A 856 19.68 12.54 -10.62
C ILE A 856 19.83 13.86 -9.90
N ALA A 857 20.17 13.80 -8.60
CA ALA A 857 20.64 14.96 -7.85
C ALA A 857 22.14 14.83 -7.60
N GLN A 858 22.90 15.90 -7.84
CA GLN A 858 24.35 15.90 -7.72
C GLN A 858 24.90 17.16 -7.03
N VAL A 859 25.94 16.97 -6.23
CA VAL A 859 26.75 18.04 -5.62
C VAL A 859 28.22 17.62 -5.71
N GLY A 860 29.00 18.30 -6.57
CA GLY A 860 30.38 17.90 -6.86
C GLY A 860 30.45 16.51 -7.52
N SER A 861 31.20 15.58 -6.94
CA SER A 861 31.29 14.18 -7.38
C SER A 861 30.26 13.25 -6.73
N LYS A 862 29.47 13.76 -5.78
CA LYS A 862 28.46 12.99 -5.05
C LYS A 862 27.13 13.03 -5.79
N ILE A 863 26.56 11.85 -6.01
CA ILE A 863 25.29 11.68 -6.72
C ILE A 863 24.34 10.79 -5.94
N ARG A 864 23.04 10.97 -6.19
CA ARG A 864 21.99 10.06 -5.74
C ARG A 864 20.80 10.07 -6.69
N LEU A 865 20.21 8.90 -6.90
CA LEU A 865 19.04 8.73 -7.76
C LEU A 865 17.75 8.77 -6.94
N TYR A 866 16.76 9.48 -7.48
CA TYR A 866 15.44 9.62 -6.89
C TYR A 866 14.36 9.25 -7.90
N SER A 867 13.26 8.70 -7.40
CA SER A 867 12.02 8.54 -8.14
C SER A 867 11.33 9.89 -8.29
N ALA A 868 11.09 10.33 -9.52
CA ALA A 868 10.35 11.56 -9.80
C ALA A 868 8.86 11.48 -9.37
N LEU A 869 8.33 10.26 -9.16
CA LEU A 869 6.91 10.06 -8.84
C LEU A 869 6.56 10.40 -7.38
N ASP A 870 7.45 10.09 -6.45
CA ASP A 870 7.26 10.16 -5.00
C ASP A 870 8.48 10.62 -4.19
N GLY A 871 9.63 10.88 -4.82
CA GLY A 871 10.83 11.39 -4.15
C GLY A 871 11.63 10.32 -3.39
N GLU A 872 11.28 9.04 -3.53
CA GLU A 872 12.01 7.96 -2.86
C GLU A 872 13.39 7.76 -3.47
N ALA A 873 14.39 7.52 -2.63
CA ALA A 873 15.76 7.29 -3.08
C ALA A 873 15.88 5.88 -3.70
N LEU A 874 16.28 5.83 -4.98
CA LEU A 874 16.46 4.58 -5.73
C LEU A 874 17.83 3.95 -5.46
N THR A 875 18.82 4.74 -5.04
CA THR A 875 20.18 4.29 -4.73
C THR A 875 20.70 4.87 -3.40
N PRO A 876 21.73 4.25 -2.80
CA PRO A 876 22.54 4.92 -1.79
C PRO A 876 23.22 6.16 -2.37
N ARG A 877 23.79 6.99 -1.48
CA ARG A 877 24.73 8.05 -1.88
C ARG A 877 25.97 7.41 -2.49
N ILE A 878 26.37 7.90 -3.67
CA ILE A 878 27.56 7.43 -4.38
C ILE A 878 28.50 8.62 -4.56
N ASP A 879 29.77 8.43 -4.24
CA ASP A 879 30.83 9.38 -4.60
C ASP A 879 31.62 8.80 -5.78
N LEU A 880 31.45 9.38 -6.96
CA LEU A 880 32.08 8.89 -8.19
C LEU A 880 33.61 8.91 -8.11
N ALA A 881 34.20 9.82 -7.32
CA ALA A 881 35.64 9.92 -7.14
C ALA A 881 36.23 8.78 -6.29
N GLN A 882 35.39 8.08 -5.51
CA GLN A 882 35.82 7.02 -4.58
C GLN A 882 35.53 5.61 -5.11
N LEU A 883 35.10 5.46 -6.36
CA LEU A 883 34.69 4.16 -6.92
C LEU A 883 35.84 3.15 -7.11
N ASN A 884 37.09 3.45 -6.72
CA ASN A 884 38.28 2.61 -6.99
C ASN A 884 38.45 2.26 -8.49
N LEU A 885 37.88 3.08 -9.38
CA LEU A 885 37.88 2.91 -10.84
C LEU A 885 38.97 3.73 -11.54
N SER A 886 40.01 4.20 -10.83
CA SER A 886 41.08 5.05 -11.39
C SER A 886 40.61 6.38 -12.03
N CYS A 887 39.33 6.73 -11.85
CA CYS A 887 38.70 7.95 -12.31
C CYS A 887 38.83 9.05 -11.23
N VAL A 888 39.58 10.11 -11.53
CA VAL A 888 39.72 11.27 -10.63
C VAL A 888 39.44 12.53 -11.44
N GLY A 889 38.53 13.38 -10.96
CA GLY A 889 38.20 14.64 -11.60
C GLY A 889 36.82 15.15 -11.19
N ARG A 890 36.55 16.41 -11.54
CA ARG A 890 35.21 17.00 -11.39
C ARG A 890 34.21 16.33 -12.34
N LEU A 891 32.97 16.17 -11.89
CA LEU A 891 31.87 15.74 -12.75
C LEU A 891 31.52 16.87 -13.73
N LEU A 892 31.61 16.59 -15.02
CA LEU A 892 31.34 17.55 -16.10
C LEU A 892 29.90 17.45 -16.62
N SER A 893 29.37 16.23 -16.74
CA SER A 893 28.00 15.99 -17.17
C SER A 893 27.46 14.65 -16.69
N ALA A 894 26.13 14.60 -16.51
CA ALA A 894 25.36 13.39 -16.27
C ALA A 894 24.27 13.27 -17.34
N VAL A 895 24.05 12.07 -17.85
CA VAL A 895 23.07 11.79 -18.90
C VAL A 895 22.26 10.54 -18.54
N ILE A 896 20.95 10.61 -18.73
CA ILE A 896 20.05 9.46 -18.63
C ILE A 896 19.76 8.96 -20.05
N GLU A 897 20.19 7.75 -20.36
CA GLU A 897 20.04 7.13 -21.69
C GLU A 897 18.62 6.58 -21.90
N ALA A 898 18.34 6.09 -23.12
CA ALA A 898 16.98 5.70 -23.51
C ALA A 898 16.53 4.40 -22.84
N ASP A 899 17.49 3.55 -22.51
CA ASP A 899 17.34 2.32 -21.75
C ASP A 899 17.42 2.56 -20.23
N GLU A 900 17.46 3.82 -19.78
CA GLU A 900 17.69 4.22 -18.38
C GLU A 900 19.07 3.83 -17.83
N SER A 901 20.05 3.50 -18.70
CA SER A 901 21.45 3.49 -18.29
C SER A 901 21.91 4.93 -18.01
N LEU A 902 22.88 5.08 -17.10
CA LEU A 902 23.35 6.40 -16.68
C LEU A 902 24.80 6.59 -17.07
N THR A 903 25.06 7.64 -17.82
CA THR A 903 26.41 7.99 -18.29
C THR A 903 26.89 9.24 -17.56
N PHE A 904 28.05 9.14 -16.92
CA PHE A 904 28.71 10.24 -16.21
C PHE A 904 30.06 10.53 -16.86
N THR A 905 30.30 11.79 -17.23
CA THR A 905 31.58 12.23 -17.79
C THR A 905 32.34 13.05 -16.75
N LEU A 906 33.53 12.58 -16.36
CA LEU A 906 34.47 13.27 -15.49
C LEU A 906 35.67 13.77 -16.31
N GLU A 907 36.46 14.69 -15.77
CA GLU A 907 37.63 15.28 -16.45
C GLU A 907 38.60 14.25 -17.05
N GLY A 908 38.77 13.08 -16.40
CA GLY A 908 39.70 12.03 -16.84
C GLY A 908 39.08 10.75 -17.40
N CYS A 909 37.75 10.56 -17.31
CA CYS A 909 37.12 9.32 -17.71
C CYS A 909 35.59 9.44 -17.89
N ARG A 910 34.99 8.44 -18.54
CA ARG A 910 33.53 8.26 -18.57
C ARG A 910 33.15 6.98 -17.82
N VAL A 911 32.13 7.06 -16.98
CA VAL A 911 31.60 5.94 -16.20
C VAL A 911 30.14 5.72 -16.58
N GLN A 912 29.75 4.46 -16.74
CA GLN A 912 28.38 4.08 -17.05
C GLN A 912 27.81 3.14 -15.99
N ARG A 913 26.58 3.39 -15.55
CA ARG A 913 25.78 2.49 -14.72
C ARG A 913 24.83 1.68 -15.59
N ALA A 914 24.78 0.37 -15.36
CA ALA A 914 23.90 -0.54 -16.10
C ALA A 914 22.39 -0.19 -15.95
N PRO A 915 21.57 -0.42 -17.00
CA PRO A 915 20.15 -0.08 -16.99
C PRO A 915 19.32 -1.01 -16.08
N PRO A 916 18.32 -0.47 -15.34
CA PRO A 916 17.39 -1.28 -14.53
C PRO A 916 16.55 -2.25 -15.35
N ALA A 917 16.08 -3.32 -14.71
CA ALA A 917 15.15 -4.26 -15.35
C ALA A 917 13.93 -3.52 -15.89
N ALA A 918 13.38 -3.89 -17.05
CA ALA A 918 12.22 -3.20 -17.62
C ALA A 918 10.98 -3.30 -16.70
N ALA A 919 10.22 -2.20 -16.55
CA ALA A 919 9.08 -2.11 -15.64
C ALA A 919 8.02 -3.21 -15.87
N GLU A 920 7.75 -3.56 -17.12
CA GLU A 920 6.78 -4.61 -17.50
C GLU A 920 7.18 -6.00 -17.01
N ARG A 921 8.48 -6.26 -16.82
CA ARG A 921 8.99 -7.55 -16.33
C ARG A 921 8.96 -7.65 -14.81
N VAL A 922 8.83 -6.53 -14.10
CA VAL A 922 8.93 -6.48 -12.63
C VAL A 922 7.87 -7.35 -11.95
N PRO A 923 6.56 -7.27 -12.30
CA PRO A 923 5.57 -8.13 -11.66
C PRO A 923 5.90 -9.62 -11.83
N HIS A 924 6.45 -10.02 -12.98
CA HIS A 924 6.87 -11.40 -13.23
C HIS A 924 8.15 -11.79 -12.45
N LEU A 925 9.16 -10.91 -12.41
CA LEU A 925 10.41 -11.16 -11.67
C LEU A 925 10.18 -11.22 -10.16
N VAL A 926 9.27 -10.38 -9.67
CA VAL A 926 8.92 -10.25 -8.26
C VAL A 926 8.00 -11.39 -7.81
N SER A 927 7.01 -11.79 -8.64
CA SER A 927 6.17 -12.95 -8.32
C SER A 927 6.94 -14.26 -8.34
N ASN A 928 8.00 -14.36 -9.16
CA ASN A 928 8.91 -15.50 -9.20
C ASN A 928 10.21 -15.26 -8.43
N LEU A 929 10.19 -14.45 -7.36
CA LEU A 929 11.37 -14.28 -6.50
C LEU A 929 11.89 -15.62 -5.96
N GLU A 930 11.03 -16.64 -5.86
CA GLU A 930 11.46 -18.01 -5.57
C GLU A 930 12.53 -18.52 -6.54
N HIS A 931 12.46 -18.23 -7.85
CA HIS A 931 13.52 -18.58 -8.83
C HIS A 931 14.82 -17.80 -8.62
N TYR A 932 14.78 -16.57 -8.09
CA TYR A 932 16.00 -15.87 -7.68
C TYR A 932 16.69 -16.56 -6.49
N PHE A 933 15.93 -17.35 -5.73
CA PHE A 933 16.39 -18.04 -4.51
C PHE A 933 16.56 -19.55 -4.68
N GLU A 934 15.98 -20.16 -5.70
CA GLU A 934 16.08 -21.58 -5.98
C GLU A 934 17.48 -21.94 -6.48
N ILE A 935 18.01 -23.01 -5.91
CA ILE A 935 19.29 -23.57 -6.30
C ILE A 935 19.02 -24.53 -7.47
N ASP A 936 19.48 -24.19 -8.66
CA ASP A 936 19.36 -25.07 -9.83
C ASP A 936 20.07 -26.40 -9.57
N GLY A 937 19.39 -27.52 -9.85
CA GLY A 937 19.99 -28.85 -9.85
C GLY A 937 20.09 -29.56 -8.50
N VAL A 938 19.35 -29.13 -7.47
CA VAL A 938 19.22 -29.89 -6.21
C VAL A 938 18.53 -31.24 -6.50
N LYS A 939 19.31 -32.32 -6.49
CA LYS A 939 18.75 -33.66 -6.39
C LYS A 939 18.44 -33.97 -4.93
N SER A 940 17.22 -34.41 -4.63
CA SER A 940 16.94 -35.14 -3.40
C SER A 940 17.71 -36.47 -3.46
N ASN A 941 18.37 -36.84 -2.37
CA ASN A 941 18.78 -38.23 -2.20
C ASN A 941 17.51 -39.09 -2.15
N GLU A 942 17.29 -39.91 -3.18
CA GLU A 942 16.62 -41.20 -3.02
C GLU A 942 17.67 -42.26 -2.68
#